data_AF-A0A8C5DYR0-F1
#
_entry.id   AF-A0A8C5DYR0-F1
#
_cell.length_a   1.000
_cell.length_b   1.000
_cell.length_c   1.000
_cell.angle_alpha   90.00
_cell.angle_beta   90.00
_cell.angle_gamma   90.00
#
_symmetry.space_group_name_H-M   'P 1'
#
loop_
_entity.id
_entity.type
_entity.pdbx_description
1 polymer ?
#
loop_
_entity_poly.entity_id
_entity_poly.type
_entity_poly.pdbx_seq_one_letter_code
_entity_poly.pdbx_strand_id
1 'polypeptide(L)'
;MENYFLNILLAKDHPEYVLILCEALKLCRLPFLKERTSDELTYAQDTIDFLSHMGLQQTSTSYRLQLLEYSDLPQTFLLSMVALENQPNIRLQLLHTLQLLSSSSDLNCAALLCARGAETICLHMNEADPSGQVLIRSTEILWNLVERCNKEEVTEQLSSLECVVYVSHIVLHNTRVFAVYLSHNALVPDFKMDFSLEDMKLKKLLLNLLVLMSSDFAAQQIYKEERVMLALLTLVKPPEASSAPHRSGSRHWSALQGEELQLQALATLATLAPILLDDYKLYQGNACLLMLLDWCVVPDSYFGQGQSFHSIGGRGSKKAQMRLCIRALRSITSLCEESVNQDLCDQGIISQLLGNESPDEDDAIALEVIADIQLILSTLCEPDMHRKELFGSEGVEMVLHFLKKGTERFYSGLGHNKLILSTVDCVWSCIVGCYTTEDYFLAKEGTFLLLDLLSTSPGCVHGIVLSTLLELCDNPNTLSHILSWRPSGGGSAPGLLLQMWRQEEEMLGVARDPHGAIADPRRPILTRSQQEDAQHSFPAHSPGAAVLELSENLRSKIYSIFCKIGFQELPGLTRKDYVTLSIIRRYLDFKVGEVWDEISQELREGGVRPISPDQKALSSICSITEDTARRVMEDQRSIIELQQKEESSEEELLYTEVRETPPGLDWPSMPSGPWTPNAPDMVTGGQK
;
A
#
# COMPACT_ATOMS: atom_id res chain seq x y z
N MET A 1 -46.94 -3.92 38.39
CA MET A 1 -45.87 -3.74 37.39
C MET A 1 -44.56 -4.42 37.79
N GLU A 2 -44.04 -4.32 39.02
CA GLU A 2 -42.79 -5.01 39.43
C GLU A 2 -42.75 -6.53 39.17
N ASN A 3 -43.83 -7.27 39.45
CA ASN A 3 -43.91 -8.71 39.14
C ASN A 3 -44.06 -9.02 37.63
N TYR A 4 -44.42 -8.04 36.80
CA TYR A 4 -44.46 -8.16 35.34
C TYR A 4 -43.07 -7.91 34.72
N PHE A 5 -42.25 -7.10 35.38
CA PHE A 5 -40.87 -6.79 35.01
C PHE A 5 -39.90 -7.92 35.37
N LEU A 6 -40.15 -8.65 36.46
CA LEU A 6 -39.33 -9.82 36.84
C LEU A 6 -39.34 -10.95 35.78
N ASN A 7 -40.39 -11.07 34.97
CA ASN A 7 -40.48 -12.08 33.91
C ASN A 7 -39.74 -11.70 32.61
N ILE A 8 -39.41 -10.41 32.40
CA ILE A 8 -38.55 -9.97 31.29
C ILE A 8 -37.07 -10.31 31.60
N LEU A 9 -36.73 -10.42 32.89
CA LEU A 9 -35.38 -10.55 33.46
C LEU A 9 -34.80 -11.98 33.52
N LEU A 10 -35.51 -13.00 33.01
CA LEU A 10 -35.05 -14.41 33.02
C LEU A 10 -34.27 -14.81 31.74
N ALA A 11 -33.46 -13.90 31.18
CA ALA A 11 -32.52 -14.23 30.11
C ALA A 11 -31.14 -14.50 30.73
N LYS A 12 -30.75 -15.78 30.84
CA LYS A 12 -29.45 -16.19 31.38
C LYS A 12 -28.29 -16.03 30.40
N ASP A 13 -28.57 -15.80 29.12
CA ASP A 13 -27.58 -15.94 28.06
C ASP A 13 -26.94 -14.62 27.59
N HIS A 14 -27.53 -13.45 27.89
CA HIS A 14 -26.95 -12.13 27.52
C HIS A 14 -27.35 -10.99 28.50
N PRO A 15 -26.57 -10.74 29.56
CA PRO A 15 -26.90 -9.77 30.61
C PRO A 15 -26.83 -8.30 30.18
N GLU A 16 -26.05 -7.97 29.14
CA GLU A 16 -25.93 -6.60 28.60
C GLU A 16 -27.25 -5.99 28.09
N TYR A 17 -28.14 -6.79 27.48
CA TYR A 17 -29.40 -6.29 26.91
C TYR A 17 -30.52 -6.10 27.94
N VAL A 18 -30.45 -6.86 29.03
CA VAL A 18 -31.32 -6.65 30.18
C VAL A 18 -31.10 -5.25 30.77
N LEU A 19 -29.84 -4.80 30.82
CA LEU A 19 -29.50 -3.44 31.25
C LEU A 19 -30.02 -2.38 30.29
N ILE A 20 -29.88 -2.57 28.97
CA ILE A 20 -30.43 -1.67 27.93
C ILE A 20 -31.94 -1.49 28.10
N LEU A 21 -32.68 -2.60 28.19
CA LEU A 21 -34.12 -2.59 28.34
C LEU A 21 -34.56 -1.95 29.66
N CYS A 22 -33.84 -2.22 30.76
CA CYS A 22 -34.11 -1.58 32.05
C CYS A 22 -33.87 -0.07 32.03
N GLU A 23 -32.80 0.40 31.39
CA GLU A 23 -32.51 1.84 31.28
C GLU A 23 -33.46 2.56 30.33
N ALA A 24 -33.75 1.97 29.16
CA ALA A 24 -34.78 2.49 28.25
C ALA A 24 -36.16 2.57 28.93
N LEU A 25 -36.54 1.56 29.73
CA LEU A 25 -37.78 1.56 30.51
C LEU A 25 -37.77 2.58 31.65
N LYS A 26 -36.63 2.84 32.30
CA LYS A 26 -36.50 3.89 33.32
C LYS A 26 -36.62 5.26 32.68
N LEU A 27 -35.98 5.47 31.53
CA LEU A 27 -36.11 6.67 30.73
C LEU A 27 -37.58 6.86 30.33
N CYS A 28 -38.22 5.92 29.65
CA CYS A 28 -39.65 6.03 29.24
C CYS A 28 -40.66 6.20 30.39
N ARG A 29 -40.25 6.05 31.66
CA ARG A 29 -41.09 6.28 32.85
C ARG A 29 -40.99 7.68 33.43
N LEU A 30 -39.97 8.46 33.06
CA LEU A 30 -39.85 9.84 33.49
C LEU A 30 -40.95 10.70 32.77
N PRO A 31 -41.42 11.82 33.32
CA PRO A 31 -42.55 12.60 32.76
C PRO A 31 -42.19 13.64 31.66
N PHE A 32 -41.11 13.44 30.90
CA PHE A 32 -40.29 14.46 30.20
C PHE A 32 -40.72 14.85 28.76
N LEU A 33 -41.76 14.28 28.17
CA LEU A 33 -42.34 14.79 26.90
C LEU A 33 -43.40 15.87 27.19
N LYS A 34 -43.07 16.90 27.97
CA LYS A 34 -44.03 17.94 28.35
C LYS A 34 -43.46 19.34 28.15
N GLU A 35 -43.70 19.90 26.97
CA GLU A 35 -43.83 21.35 26.83
C GLU A 35 -45.04 21.80 25.98
N ARG A 36 -45.58 20.98 25.08
CA ARG A 36 -46.84 21.30 24.36
C ARG A 36 -47.73 20.07 24.18
N THR A 37 -49.03 20.26 24.42
CA THR A 37 -50.10 19.23 24.36
C THR A 37 -50.40 18.72 22.94
N SER A 38 -49.58 19.01 21.94
CA SER A 38 -49.82 18.66 20.53
C SER A 38 -48.92 17.56 19.97
N ASP A 39 -47.87 17.13 20.69
CA ASP A 39 -46.96 16.07 20.24
C ASP A 39 -47.17 14.74 20.99
N GLU A 40 -48.20 14.67 21.86
CA GLU A 40 -48.59 13.50 22.65
C GLU A 40 -48.88 12.26 21.80
N LEU A 41 -49.29 12.42 20.54
CA LEU A 41 -49.83 11.32 19.73
C LEU A 41 -48.81 10.65 18.82
N THR A 42 -47.61 11.21 18.65
CA THR A 42 -46.60 10.64 17.74
C THR A 42 -45.60 9.80 18.52
N TYR A 43 -44.80 10.40 19.41
CA TYR A 43 -43.73 9.67 20.11
C TYR A 43 -44.22 8.76 21.26
N ALA A 44 -45.32 9.13 21.94
CA ALA A 44 -45.89 8.29 23.00
C ALA A 44 -46.55 7.04 22.42
N GLN A 45 -47.18 7.16 21.24
CA GLN A 45 -47.80 6.03 20.56
C GLN A 45 -46.72 5.05 20.08
N ASP A 46 -45.64 5.53 19.47
CA ASP A 46 -44.52 4.68 19.02
C ASP A 46 -43.81 3.98 20.20
N THR A 47 -43.64 4.69 21.33
CA THR A 47 -43.04 4.11 22.55
C THR A 47 -43.98 3.12 23.25
N ILE A 48 -45.29 3.39 23.27
CA ILE A 48 -46.32 2.50 23.84
C ILE A 48 -46.53 1.28 22.94
N ASP A 49 -46.48 1.44 21.62
CA ASP A 49 -46.56 0.36 20.64
C ASP A 49 -45.30 -0.51 20.70
N PHE A 50 -44.11 0.07 20.86
CA PHE A 50 -42.86 -0.67 21.12
C PHE A 50 -42.92 -1.47 22.44
N LEU A 51 -43.37 -0.84 23.52
CA LEU A 51 -43.49 -1.48 24.84
C LEU A 51 -44.59 -2.55 24.91
N SER A 52 -45.68 -2.36 24.16
CA SER A 52 -46.76 -3.35 24.05
C SER A 52 -46.38 -4.54 23.17
N HIS A 53 -45.60 -4.33 22.10
CA HIS A 53 -44.99 -5.41 21.31
C HIS A 53 -43.97 -6.23 22.12
N MET A 54 -43.17 -5.60 22.98
CA MET A 54 -42.28 -6.31 23.91
C MET A 54 -43.02 -7.06 25.04
N GLY A 55 -44.20 -6.58 25.45
CA GLY A 55 -44.94 -7.11 26.59
C GLY A 55 -45.86 -8.31 26.30
N LEU A 56 -46.13 -8.64 25.03
CA LEU A 56 -47.21 -9.58 24.67
C LEU A 56 -46.79 -11.04 24.44
N GLN A 57 -45.50 -11.39 24.35
CA GLN A 57 -45.09 -12.80 24.17
C GLN A 57 -43.75 -13.16 24.86
N GLN A 58 -43.62 -14.44 25.27
CA GLN A 58 -42.33 -15.08 25.56
C GLN A 58 -41.52 -15.16 24.27
N THR A 59 -40.91 -14.04 23.89
CA THR A 59 -40.07 -13.92 22.70
C THR A 59 -38.64 -14.30 23.05
N SER A 60 -38.00 -15.06 22.16
CA SER A 60 -36.59 -15.43 22.28
C SER A 60 -35.71 -14.17 22.31
N THR A 61 -34.57 -14.26 22.97
CA THR A 61 -33.59 -13.15 23.06
C THR A 61 -33.26 -12.59 21.67
N SER A 62 -33.09 -13.44 20.66
CA SER A 62 -32.84 -13.05 19.27
C SER A 62 -33.94 -12.19 18.63
N TYR A 63 -35.21 -12.40 18.99
CA TYR A 63 -36.31 -11.59 18.45
C TYR A 63 -36.37 -10.19 19.09
N ARG A 64 -36.04 -10.08 20.39
CA ARG A 64 -35.94 -8.79 21.09
C ARG A 64 -34.77 -7.96 20.59
N LEU A 65 -33.68 -8.62 20.19
CA LEU A 65 -32.53 -8.00 19.54
C LEU A 65 -32.93 -7.40 18.19
N GLN A 66 -33.59 -8.19 17.32
CA GLN A 66 -34.13 -7.66 16.06
C GLN A 66 -35.09 -6.48 16.30
N LEU A 67 -35.98 -6.57 17.28
CA LEU A 67 -36.92 -5.49 17.54
C LEU A 67 -36.23 -4.16 17.94
N LEU A 68 -35.14 -4.23 18.70
CA LEU A 68 -34.34 -3.05 19.05
C LEU A 68 -33.57 -2.50 17.83
N GLU A 69 -32.99 -3.38 17.02
CA GLU A 69 -32.23 -3.02 15.80
C GLU A 69 -33.10 -2.37 14.71
N TYR A 70 -34.37 -2.75 14.63
CA TYR A 70 -35.34 -2.19 13.69
C TYR A 70 -36.24 -1.11 14.32
N SER A 71 -35.92 -0.64 15.53
CA SER A 71 -36.65 0.45 16.18
C SER A 71 -36.00 1.81 15.95
N ASP A 72 -36.80 2.86 15.84
CA ASP A 72 -36.31 4.25 15.75
C ASP A 72 -35.85 4.81 17.11
N LEU A 73 -35.66 3.95 18.12
CA LEU A 73 -35.27 4.35 19.47
C LEU A 73 -33.90 5.03 19.55
N PRO A 74 -32.83 4.55 18.87
CA PRO A 74 -31.54 5.24 18.90
C PRO A 74 -31.64 6.67 18.37
N GLN A 75 -32.35 6.86 17.24
CA GLN A 75 -32.60 8.17 16.64
C GLN A 75 -33.45 9.06 17.56
N THR A 76 -34.52 8.51 18.14
CA THR A 76 -35.43 9.27 19.01
C THR A 76 -34.72 9.73 20.29
N PHE A 77 -33.91 8.86 20.92
CA PHE A 77 -33.14 9.23 22.10
C PHE A 77 -32.07 10.27 21.79
N LEU A 78 -31.41 10.20 20.64
CA LEU A 78 -30.46 11.22 20.22
C LEU A 78 -31.14 12.58 20.01
N LEU A 79 -32.24 12.63 19.26
CA LEU A 79 -32.98 13.87 18.99
C LEU A 79 -33.55 14.48 20.28
N SER A 80 -33.88 13.65 21.27
CA SER A 80 -34.35 14.12 22.58
C SER A 80 -33.29 14.88 23.41
N MET A 81 -32.00 14.78 23.06
CA MET A 81 -30.93 15.49 23.80
C MET A 81 -31.08 17.02 23.73
N VAL A 82 -31.53 17.57 22.60
CA VAL A 82 -31.75 19.02 22.41
C VAL A 82 -32.89 19.52 23.32
N ALA A 83 -33.94 18.72 23.51
CA ALA A 83 -35.07 19.09 24.37
C ALA A 83 -34.72 19.09 25.87
N LEU A 84 -33.55 18.55 26.25
CA LEU A 84 -33.17 18.28 27.64
C LEU A 84 -31.96 19.08 28.11
N GLU A 85 -31.59 20.17 27.41
CA GLU A 85 -30.46 21.07 27.75
C GLU A 85 -30.38 21.46 29.24
N ASN A 86 -31.53 21.62 29.91
CA ASN A 86 -31.58 22.02 31.33
C ASN A 86 -31.61 20.86 32.35
N GLN A 87 -31.44 19.60 31.92
CA GLN A 87 -31.57 18.41 32.77
C GLN A 87 -30.35 17.46 32.69
N PRO A 88 -29.23 17.79 33.35
CA PRO A 88 -27.96 17.08 33.18
C PRO A 88 -28.01 15.61 33.61
N ASN A 89 -28.77 15.28 34.66
CA ASN A 89 -28.91 13.89 35.13
C ASN A 89 -29.61 12.99 34.11
N ILE A 90 -30.57 13.52 33.36
CA ILE A 90 -31.37 12.75 32.40
C ILE A 90 -30.61 12.62 31.08
N ARG A 91 -29.90 13.68 30.65
CA ARG A 91 -28.94 13.61 29.54
C ARG A 91 -27.88 12.53 29.78
N LEU A 92 -27.37 12.44 31.00
CA LEU A 92 -26.39 11.42 31.35
C LEU A 92 -26.95 9.98 31.24
N GLN A 93 -28.22 9.77 31.59
CA GLN A 93 -28.90 8.48 31.41
C GLN A 93 -29.19 8.17 29.93
N LEU A 94 -29.54 9.19 29.13
CA LEU A 94 -29.68 9.05 27.68
C LEU A 94 -28.35 8.64 27.04
N LEU A 95 -27.26 9.33 27.36
CA LEU A 95 -25.92 8.98 26.90
C LEU A 95 -25.52 7.55 27.32
N HIS A 96 -25.92 7.11 28.52
CA HIS A 96 -25.70 5.71 28.91
C HIS A 96 -26.44 4.73 28.01
N THR A 97 -27.69 5.04 27.69
CA THR A 97 -28.54 4.17 26.88
C THR A 97 -28.06 4.14 25.44
N LEU A 98 -27.67 5.30 24.90
CA LEU A 98 -27.04 5.42 23.57
C LEU A 98 -25.70 4.68 23.49
N GLN A 99 -24.87 4.76 24.53
CA GLN A 99 -23.63 3.98 24.64
C GLN A 99 -23.93 2.49 24.52
N LEU A 100 -24.86 1.97 25.31
CA LEU A 100 -25.19 0.56 25.26
C LEU A 100 -25.78 0.15 23.89
N LEU A 101 -26.67 0.96 23.31
CA LEU A 101 -27.26 0.70 21.99
C LEU A 101 -26.21 0.70 20.86
N SER A 102 -25.25 1.62 20.91
CA SER A 102 -24.14 1.68 19.94
C SER A 102 -23.17 0.50 20.09
N SER A 103 -22.99 -0.03 21.30
CA SER A 103 -22.14 -1.20 21.53
C SER A 103 -22.78 -2.51 21.06
N SER A 104 -24.09 -2.52 20.86
CA SER A 104 -24.86 -3.74 20.72
C SER A 104 -25.18 -4.17 19.29
N SER A 105 -25.20 -3.25 18.31
CA SER A 105 -25.52 -3.56 16.91
C SER A 105 -25.07 -2.48 15.93
N ASP A 106 -24.64 -2.89 14.75
CA ASP A 106 -24.25 -2.00 13.65
C ASP A 106 -25.45 -1.24 13.06
N LEU A 107 -26.65 -1.84 13.10
CA LEU A 107 -27.90 -1.19 12.67
C LEU A 107 -28.27 -0.01 13.58
N ASN A 108 -28.04 -0.13 14.89
CA ASN A 108 -28.25 0.97 15.83
C ASN A 108 -27.27 2.12 15.56
N CYS A 109 -26.01 1.81 15.27
CA CYS A 109 -25.02 2.83 14.92
C CYS A 109 -25.37 3.54 13.60
N ALA A 110 -25.88 2.80 12.61
CA ALA A 110 -26.39 3.39 11.36
C ALA A 110 -27.60 4.31 11.62
N ALA A 111 -28.55 3.91 12.47
CA ALA A 111 -29.69 4.74 12.85
C ALA A 111 -29.25 6.04 13.57
N LEU A 112 -28.22 5.98 14.42
CA LEU A 112 -27.63 7.17 15.03
C LEU A 112 -27.00 8.09 13.99
N LEU A 113 -26.29 7.54 13.00
CA LEU A 113 -25.71 8.36 11.92
C LEU A 113 -26.78 9.00 11.04
N CYS A 114 -27.84 8.29 10.66
CA CYS A 114 -28.96 8.88 9.91
C CYS A 114 -29.55 10.13 10.59
N ALA A 115 -29.42 10.23 11.92
CA ALA A 115 -29.91 11.33 12.74
C ALA A 115 -28.84 12.39 13.09
N ARG A 116 -27.71 12.43 12.35
CA ARG A 116 -26.54 13.29 12.64
C ARG A 116 -25.93 13.06 14.03
N GLY A 117 -25.89 11.80 14.45
CA GLY A 117 -25.42 11.39 15.78
C GLY A 117 -23.96 11.67 16.06
N ALA A 118 -23.07 11.58 15.07
CA ALA A 118 -21.66 11.84 15.30
C ALA A 118 -21.41 13.32 15.65
N GLU A 119 -22.01 14.24 14.89
CA GLU A 119 -21.96 15.68 15.17
C GLU A 119 -22.61 16.01 16.52
N THR A 120 -23.83 15.51 16.75
CA THR A 120 -24.59 15.82 17.96
C THR A 120 -23.86 15.33 19.22
N ILE A 121 -23.29 14.12 19.21
CA ILE A 121 -22.54 13.61 20.36
C ILE A 121 -21.23 14.37 20.56
N CYS A 122 -20.54 14.76 19.47
CA CYS A 122 -19.31 15.53 19.53
C CYS A 122 -19.52 16.90 20.21
N LEU A 123 -20.53 17.67 19.78
CA LEU A 123 -20.81 19.00 20.32
C LEU A 123 -21.17 19.01 21.81
N HIS A 124 -21.66 17.89 22.34
CA HIS A 124 -22.13 17.78 23.74
C HIS A 124 -21.18 17.02 24.67
N MET A 125 -20.03 16.53 24.20
CA MET A 125 -19.14 15.71 25.04
C MET A 125 -18.42 16.47 26.18
N ASN A 126 -18.35 17.80 26.14
CA ASN A 126 -17.64 18.68 27.09
C ASN A 126 -18.62 19.55 27.90
N GLU A 127 -19.89 19.16 27.96
CA GLU A 127 -20.83 19.79 28.88
C GLU A 127 -20.35 19.68 30.32
N ALA A 128 -20.62 20.71 31.13
CA ALA A 128 -20.15 20.79 32.50
C ALA A 128 -20.71 19.64 33.36
N ASP A 129 -19.88 18.63 33.59
CA ASP A 129 -20.18 17.46 34.40
C ASP A 129 -19.08 17.25 35.46
N PRO A 130 -19.35 17.52 36.75
CA PRO A 130 -18.41 17.27 37.84
C PRO A 130 -17.98 15.81 37.97
N SER A 131 -18.73 14.87 37.39
CA SER A 131 -18.45 13.44 37.40
C SER A 131 -17.61 12.94 36.22
N GLY A 132 -17.46 13.76 35.17
CA GLY A 132 -16.74 13.41 33.93
C GLY A 132 -17.40 12.34 33.06
N GLN A 133 -18.56 11.82 33.46
CA GLN A 133 -19.24 10.70 32.81
C GLN A 133 -19.82 11.05 31.43
N VAL A 134 -20.25 12.30 31.22
CA VAL A 134 -20.71 12.76 29.89
C VAL A 134 -19.62 12.55 28.84
N LEU A 135 -18.41 13.01 29.12
CA LEU A 135 -17.27 12.91 28.21
C LEU A 135 -16.89 11.46 27.91
N ILE A 136 -16.86 10.61 28.95
CA ILE A 136 -16.50 9.19 28.83
C ILE A 136 -17.50 8.46 27.92
N ARG A 137 -18.80 8.66 28.16
CA ARG A 137 -19.87 7.98 27.40
C ARG A 137 -19.93 8.48 25.96
N SER A 138 -19.82 9.78 25.74
CA SER A 138 -19.76 10.36 24.39
C SER A 138 -18.54 9.87 23.61
N THR A 139 -17.38 9.73 24.27
CA THR A 139 -16.16 9.16 23.66
C THR A 139 -16.40 7.73 23.18
N GLU A 140 -17.05 6.90 23.99
CA GLU A 140 -17.30 5.51 23.64
C GLU A 140 -18.34 5.36 22.51
N ILE A 141 -19.38 6.20 22.52
CA ILE A 141 -20.36 6.26 21.41
C ILE A 141 -19.65 6.64 20.10
N LEU A 142 -18.86 7.72 20.09
CA LEU A 142 -18.14 8.15 18.89
C LEU A 142 -17.16 7.09 18.39
N TRP A 143 -16.46 6.40 19.31
CA TRP A 143 -15.60 5.29 18.95
C TRP A 143 -16.39 4.17 18.25
N ASN A 144 -17.53 3.77 18.81
CA ASN A 144 -18.39 2.73 18.21
C ASN A 144 -18.89 3.14 16.81
N LEU A 145 -19.26 4.41 16.61
CA LEU A 145 -19.69 4.92 15.30
C LEU A 145 -18.54 4.86 14.27
N VAL A 146 -17.33 5.27 14.66
CA VAL A 146 -16.15 5.22 13.78
C VAL A 146 -15.74 3.80 13.40
N GLU A 147 -15.90 2.84 14.33
CA GLU A 147 -15.48 1.45 14.12
C GLU A 147 -16.49 0.63 13.32
N ARG A 148 -17.80 0.90 13.51
CA ARG A 148 -18.89 0.04 13.00
C ARG A 148 -19.65 0.60 11.81
N CYS A 149 -19.46 1.86 11.45
CA CYS A 149 -20.20 2.49 10.36
C CYS A 149 -19.32 2.92 9.17
N ASN A 150 -19.97 3.48 8.15
CA ASN A 150 -19.27 4.07 7.03
C ASN A 150 -18.45 5.29 7.48
N LYS A 151 -17.12 5.19 7.36
CA LYS A 151 -16.18 6.23 7.76
C LYS A 151 -16.39 7.54 7.01
N GLU A 152 -16.82 7.50 5.76
CA GLU A 152 -17.06 8.70 4.94
C GLU A 152 -18.20 9.54 5.53
N GLU A 153 -19.31 8.90 5.88
CA GLU A 153 -20.49 9.55 6.47
C GLU A 153 -20.21 10.08 7.89
N VAL A 154 -19.48 9.32 8.70
CA VAL A 154 -19.02 9.78 10.03
C VAL A 154 -18.12 11.02 9.87
N THR A 155 -17.23 11.02 8.88
CA THR A 155 -16.31 12.14 8.61
C THR A 155 -17.06 13.37 8.11
N GLU A 156 -18.07 13.20 7.26
CA GLU A 156 -18.91 14.31 6.78
C GLU A 156 -19.62 15.00 7.95
N GLN A 157 -20.18 14.24 8.90
CA GLN A 157 -20.85 14.81 10.06
C GLN A 157 -19.90 15.54 11.01
N LEU A 158 -18.70 15.00 11.23
CA LEU A 158 -17.71 15.57 12.15
C LEU A 158 -16.90 16.72 11.53
N SER A 159 -16.90 16.86 10.21
CA SER A 159 -16.27 17.99 9.51
C SER A 159 -17.10 19.29 9.59
N SER A 160 -18.12 19.36 10.46
CA SER A 160 -18.76 20.65 10.75
C SER A 160 -17.75 21.58 11.46
N LEU A 161 -17.76 22.87 11.11
CA LEU A 161 -16.82 23.85 11.66
C LEU A 161 -16.82 23.84 13.20
N GLU A 162 -17.99 23.66 13.81
CA GLU A 162 -18.17 23.60 15.26
C GLU A 162 -17.48 22.37 15.87
N CYS A 163 -17.66 21.19 15.28
CA CYS A 163 -16.99 19.96 15.72
C CYS A 163 -15.47 20.07 15.61
N VAL A 164 -14.95 20.66 14.53
CA VAL A 164 -13.50 20.76 14.32
C VAL A 164 -12.84 21.73 15.30
N VAL A 165 -13.40 22.93 15.47
CA VAL A 165 -12.92 23.91 16.47
C VAL A 165 -12.89 23.25 17.84
N TYR A 166 -13.97 22.55 18.16
CA TYR A 166 -14.17 21.95 19.46
C TYR A 166 -13.19 20.79 19.73
N VAL A 167 -13.00 19.85 18.80
CA VAL A 167 -12.02 18.76 18.97
C VAL A 167 -10.59 19.31 19.04
N SER A 168 -10.24 20.31 18.22
CA SER A 168 -8.91 20.93 18.22
C SER A 168 -8.57 21.56 19.56
N HIS A 169 -9.51 22.32 20.15
CA HIS A 169 -9.34 22.90 21.47
C HIS A 169 -9.22 21.83 22.56
N ILE A 170 -10.00 20.75 22.52
CA ILE A 170 -9.92 19.66 23.49
C ILE A 170 -8.54 18.98 23.41
N VAL A 171 -8.00 18.73 22.21
CA VAL A 171 -6.66 18.13 22.03
C VAL A 171 -5.58 19.00 22.68
N LEU A 172 -5.62 20.31 22.48
CA LEU A 172 -4.68 21.25 23.09
C LEU A 172 -4.77 21.29 24.61
N HIS A 173 -5.99 21.35 25.15
CA HIS A 173 -6.21 21.38 26.60
C HIS A 173 -5.68 20.10 27.25
N ASN A 174 -5.87 18.95 26.58
CA ASN A 174 -5.49 17.64 27.08
C ASN A 174 -3.99 17.31 26.91
N THR A 175 -3.26 17.96 26.02
CA THR A 175 -1.83 17.66 25.76
C THR A 175 -0.85 18.28 26.76
N ARG A 176 -1.30 18.94 27.84
CA ARG A 176 -0.47 19.57 28.89
C ARG A 176 0.49 20.69 28.43
N VAL A 177 0.67 20.94 27.14
CA VAL A 177 1.63 21.93 26.65
C VAL A 177 1.22 23.37 27.00
N PHE A 178 -0.07 23.63 27.32
CA PHE A 178 -0.55 24.98 27.61
C PHE A 178 -1.52 25.12 28.80
N ALA A 179 -1.31 24.37 29.89
CA ALA A 179 -1.98 24.69 31.17
C ALA A 179 -1.70 26.13 31.67
N VAL A 180 -0.72 26.83 31.08
CA VAL A 180 -0.33 28.20 31.46
C VAL A 180 -0.93 29.30 30.56
N TYR A 181 -1.41 28.99 29.34
CA TYR A 181 -1.81 30.03 28.37
C TYR A 181 -3.32 30.07 28.08
N LEU A 182 -4.06 28.98 28.34
CA LEU A 182 -5.51 28.90 28.12
C LEU A 182 -6.38 29.35 29.32
N SER A 183 -5.78 29.84 30.41
CA SER A 183 -6.52 30.44 31.53
C SER A 183 -7.34 31.69 31.16
N HIS A 184 -7.32 32.11 29.89
CA HIS A 184 -8.01 33.27 29.36
C HIS A 184 -9.12 32.95 28.33
N ASN A 185 -9.32 31.69 27.93
CA ASN A 185 -10.42 31.31 27.02
C ASN A 185 -11.60 30.71 27.80
N ALA A 186 -12.74 31.40 27.76
CA ALA A 186 -13.94 31.12 28.56
C ALA A 186 -14.78 29.90 28.11
N LEU A 187 -14.32 29.14 27.11
CA LEU A 187 -15.12 28.09 26.44
C LEU A 187 -14.89 26.67 27.00
N VAL A 188 -13.89 26.45 27.85
CA VAL A 188 -13.60 25.12 28.43
C VAL A 188 -13.48 25.27 29.95
N PRO A 189 -14.46 24.78 30.74
CA PRO A 189 -14.34 24.73 32.19
C PRO A 189 -13.13 23.90 32.63
N ASP A 190 -12.46 24.29 33.71
CA ASP A 190 -11.25 23.65 34.28
C ASP A 190 -11.37 22.11 34.36
N PHE A 191 -10.86 21.41 33.33
CA PHE A 191 -10.88 19.95 33.29
C PHE A 191 -9.75 19.39 34.17
N LYS A 192 -10.14 18.60 35.18
CA LYS A 192 -9.20 18.04 36.16
C LYS A 192 -8.69 16.69 35.68
N MET A 193 -7.65 16.68 34.83
CA MET A 193 -7.03 15.44 34.34
C MET A 193 -6.56 14.55 35.50
N ASP A 194 -7.00 13.30 35.51
CA ASP A 194 -6.70 12.36 36.58
C ASP A 194 -5.70 11.26 36.18
N PHE A 195 -5.26 11.24 34.92
CA PHE A 195 -4.35 10.22 34.36
C PHE A 195 -4.97 8.82 34.34
N SER A 196 -6.31 8.75 34.32
CA SER A 196 -7.06 7.50 34.23
C SER A 196 -6.91 6.81 32.87
N LEU A 197 -7.40 5.57 32.82
CA LEU A 197 -7.55 4.83 31.56
C LEU A 197 -8.54 5.53 30.61
N GLU A 198 -9.54 6.21 31.16
CA GLU A 198 -10.57 6.94 30.41
C GLU A 198 -9.98 8.19 29.73
N ASP A 199 -9.14 8.96 30.45
CA ASP A 199 -8.39 10.08 29.87
C ASP A 199 -7.52 9.62 28.67
N MET A 200 -6.90 8.44 28.77
CA MET A 200 -6.09 7.87 27.68
C MET A 200 -6.96 7.49 26.47
N LYS A 201 -8.10 6.83 26.69
CA LYS A 201 -9.04 6.47 25.62
C LYS A 201 -9.57 7.72 24.91
N LEU A 202 -9.94 8.75 25.67
CA LEU A 202 -10.34 10.04 25.14
C LEU A 202 -9.26 10.64 24.24
N LYS A 203 -8.01 10.72 24.72
CA LYS A 203 -6.91 11.25 23.91
C LYS A 203 -6.69 10.48 22.61
N LYS A 204 -6.79 9.15 22.64
CA LYS A 204 -6.69 8.34 21.43
C LYS A 204 -7.82 8.62 20.45
N LEU A 205 -9.05 8.72 20.93
CA LEU A 205 -10.19 9.09 20.10
C LEU A 205 -9.95 10.46 19.45
N LEU A 206 -9.56 11.46 20.23
CA LEU A 206 -9.34 12.82 19.72
C LEU A 206 -8.26 12.85 18.63
N LEU A 207 -7.16 12.11 18.82
CA LEU A 207 -6.11 11.95 17.81
C LEU A 207 -6.61 11.27 16.53
N ASN A 208 -7.54 10.31 16.62
CA ASN A 208 -8.19 9.71 15.46
C ASN A 208 -9.16 10.69 14.77
N LEU A 209 -9.93 11.47 15.54
CA LEU A 209 -10.85 12.47 15.00
C LEU A 209 -10.10 13.54 14.20
N LEU A 210 -8.93 13.99 14.68
CA LEU A 210 -8.08 14.91 13.91
C LEU A 210 -7.69 14.36 12.54
N VAL A 211 -7.41 13.05 12.45
CA VAL A 211 -7.08 12.41 11.17
C VAL A 211 -8.31 12.37 10.26
N LEU A 212 -9.49 12.00 10.79
CA LEU A 212 -10.73 11.94 10.01
C LEU A 212 -11.09 13.30 9.41
N MET A 213 -11.07 14.35 10.23
CA MET A 213 -11.45 15.71 9.81
C MET A 213 -10.38 16.41 8.97
N SER A 214 -9.19 15.84 8.81
CA SER A 214 -8.08 16.48 8.09
C SER A 214 -8.31 16.68 6.59
N SER A 215 -9.33 16.04 6.02
CA SER A 215 -9.75 16.22 4.63
C SER A 215 -10.42 17.58 4.38
N ASP A 216 -10.95 18.24 5.41
CA ASP A 216 -11.56 19.55 5.31
C ASP A 216 -10.51 20.68 5.44
N PHE A 217 -10.53 21.63 4.51
CA PHE A 217 -9.64 22.78 4.52
C PHE A 217 -9.89 23.72 5.71
N ALA A 218 -11.14 23.88 6.14
CA ALA A 218 -11.45 24.68 7.33
C ALA A 218 -10.84 24.05 8.59
N ALA A 219 -10.92 22.72 8.68
CA ALA A 219 -10.27 21.95 9.73
C ALA A 219 -8.76 22.15 9.76
N GLN A 220 -8.10 22.08 8.60
CA GLN A 220 -6.67 22.31 8.48
C GLN A 220 -6.28 23.71 8.97
N GLN A 221 -7.05 24.74 8.65
CA GLN A 221 -6.78 26.11 9.10
C GLN A 221 -6.86 26.23 10.63
N ILE A 222 -7.87 25.60 11.24
CA ILE A 222 -8.00 25.53 12.69
C ILE A 222 -6.80 24.81 13.31
N TYR A 223 -6.32 23.71 12.70
CA TYR A 223 -5.15 22.99 13.20
C TYR A 223 -3.89 23.86 13.26
N LYS A 224 -3.75 24.80 12.32
CA LYS A 224 -2.65 25.78 12.30
C LYS A 224 -2.81 26.80 13.42
N GLU A 225 -4.00 27.40 13.53
CA GLU A 225 -4.31 28.40 14.57
C GLU A 225 -4.13 27.83 15.98
N GLU A 226 -4.63 26.61 16.19
CA GLU A 226 -4.54 25.85 17.43
C GLU A 226 -3.22 25.05 17.55
N ARG A 227 -2.21 25.26 16.69
CA ARG A 227 -0.87 24.66 16.81
C ARG A 227 -0.87 23.14 17.07
N VAL A 228 -1.78 22.41 16.44
CA VAL A 228 -1.97 20.96 16.65
C VAL A 228 -0.67 20.20 16.38
N MET A 229 0.09 20.62 15.35
CA MET A 229 1.38 20.03 15.01
C MET A 229 2.39 20.09 16.17
N LEU A 230 2.49 21.22 16.87
CA LEU A 230 3.38 21.38 18.02
C LEU A 230 2.97 20.44 19.18
N ALA A 231 1.67 20.27 19.40
CA ALA A 231 1.15 19.36 20.41
C ALA A 231 1.49 17.90 20.08
N LEU A 232 1.33 17.49 18.81
CA LEU A 232 1.70 16.15 18.34
C LEU A 232 3.20 15.89 18.50
N LEU A 233 4.05 16.79 18.02
CA LEU A 233 5.51 16.65 18.15
C LEU A 233 5.94 16.56 19.61
N THR A 234 5.25 17.25 20.52
CA THR A 234 5.52 17.14 21.95
C THR A 234 5.16 15.78 22.54
N LEU A 235 4.08 15.13 22.06
CA LEU A 235 3.73 13.77 22.45
C LEU A 235 4.68 12.72 21.89
N VAL A 236 5.31 13.01 20.76
CA VAL A 236 6.21 12.09 20.03
C VAL A 236 7.61 12.02 20.64
N LYS A 237 8.07 13.08 21.32
CA LYS A 237 9.42 13.15 21.91
C LYS A 237 9.77 11.93 22.78
N PRO A 238 11.06 11.53 22.81
CA PRO A 238 11.50 10.42 23.64
C PRO A 238 11.20 10.68 25.12
N PRO A 239 10.91 9.64 25.92
CA PRO A 239 10.70 9.78 27.36
C PRO A 239 11.95 10.37 28.03
N GLU A 240 11.78 11.33 28.93
CA GLU A 240 12.90 11.88 29.71
C GLU A 240 13.58 10.75 30.52
N ALA A 241 14.90 10.61 30.39
CA ALA A 241 15.68 9.66 31.17
C ALA A 241 15.49 9.96 32.67
N SER A 242 15.20 8.92 33.46
CA SER A 242 14.79 8.94 34.88
C SER A 242 15.79 9.53 35.90
N SER A 243 16.61 10.51 35.51
CA SER A 243 17.69 11.10 36.30
C SER A 243 17.32 12.40 37.01
N ALA A 244 16.18 13.02 36.71
CA ALA A 244 15.67 14.13 37.51
C ALA A 244 14.87 13.57 38.70
N PRO A 245 15.26 13.85 39.96
CA PRO A 245 14.49 13.40 41.12
C PRO A 245 13.09 13.98 41.01
N HIS A 246 12.11 13.09 40.78
CA HIS A 246 10.71 13.44 40.65
C HIS A 246 10.29 14.36 41.81
N ARG A 247 9.86 15.59 41.51
CA ARG A 247 9.17 16.42 42.49
C ARG A 247 7.92 15.66 42.91
N SER A 248 7.93 15.10 44.12
CA SER A 248 6.80 14.39 44.71
C SER A 248 5.57 15.29 44.72
N GLY A 249 4.64 15.07 43.78
CA GLY A 249 3.40 15.84 43.67
C GLY A 249 2.84 16.03 42.25
N SER A 250 3.63 15.86 41.18
CA SER A 250 3.09 15.94 39.81
C SER A 250 2.58 14.57 39.34
N ARG A 251 1.29 14.48 38.99
CA ARG A 251 0.70 13.28 38.35
C ARG A 251 1.28 13.14 36.94
N HIS A 252 1.78 11.97 36.56
CA HIS A 252 2.31 11.69 35.21
C HIS A 252 1.69 10.40 34.69
N TRP A 253 1.74 10.20 33.36
CA TRP A 253 1.33 8.93 32.74
C TRP A 253 2.19 7.79 33.25
N SER A 254 1.59 6.61 33.43
CA SER A 254 2.40 5.40 33.57
C SER A 254 3.19 5.16 32.27
N ALA A 255 4.31 4.43 32.36
CA ALA A 255 5.13 4.12 31.18
C ALA A 255 4.31 3.46 30.05
N LEU A 256 3.37 2.57 30.40
CA LEU A 256 2.46 1.91 29.46
C LEU A 256 1.52 2.90 28.76
N GLN A 257 0.86 3.79 29.52
CA GLN A 257 -0.07 4.76 28.96
C GLN A 257 0.67 5.81 28.11
N GLY A 258 1.89 6.20 28.52
CA GLY A 258 2.75 7.10 27.77
C GLY A 258 3.19 6.49 26.44
N GLU A 259 3.63 5.23 26.44
CA GLU A 259 3.94 4.46 25.22
C GLU A 259 2.76 4.43 24.26
N GLU A 260 1.57 4.07 24.75
CA GLU A 260 0.38 3.96 23.91
C GLU A 260 -0.02 5.30 23.26
N LEU A 261 0.04 6.37 24.04
CA LEU A 261 -0.27 7.71 23.55
C LEU A 261 0.79 8.21 22.55
N GLN A 262 2.06 7.88 22.76
CA GLN A 262 3.14 8.21 21.83
C GLN A 262 2.97 7.48 20.50
N LEU A 263 2.65 6.18 20.51
CA LEU A 263 2.38 5.40 19.30
C LEU A 263 1.18 5.97 18.53
N GLN A 264 0.09 6.31 19.23
CA GLN A 264 -1.06 6.95 18.61
C GLN A 264 -0.69 8.32 18.01
N ALA A 265 0.11 9.12 18.71
CA ALA A 265 0.56 10.42 18.22
C ALA A 265 1.44 10.30 16.97
N LEU A 266 2.35 9.30 16.92
CA LEU A 266 3.15 9.00 15.74
C LEU A 266 2.29 8.58 14.54
N ALA A 267 1.28 7.74 14.77
CA ALA A 267 0.35 7.32 13.73
C ALA A 267 -0.44 8.53 13.18
N THR A 268 -0.93 9.41 14.05
CA THR A 268 -1.60 10.66 13.67
C THR A 268 -0.64 11.62 12.94
N LEU A 269 0.61 11.72 13.39
CA LEU A 269 1.63 12.56 12.76
C LEU A 269 1.95 12.10 11.33
N ALA A 270 2.04 10.78 11.09
CA ALA A 270 2.28 10.24 9.75
C ALA A 270 1.18 10.61 8.73
N THR A 271 -0.03 10.96 9.18
CA THR A 271 -1.11 11.43 8.31
C THR A 271 -1.16 12.96 8.23
N LEU A 272 -0.97 13.66 9.35
CA LEU A 272 -1.13 15.12 9.41
C LEU A 272 0.11 15.90 8.99
N ALA A 273 1.32 15.35 9.14
CA ALA A 273 2.55 16.05 8.77
C ALA A 273 2.63 16.37 7.26
N PRO A 274 2.24 15.46 6.34
CA PRO A 274 2.18 15.79 4.92
C PRO A 274 1.16 16.89 4.58
N ILE A 275 0.05 16.95 5.32
CA ILE A 275 -1.03 17.93 5.09
C ILE A 275 -0.66 19.31 5.67
N LEU A 276 -0.02 19.33 6.84
CA LEU A 276 0.36 20.55 7.57
C LEU A 276 1.88 20.77 7.50
N LEU A 277 2.44 20.73 6.29
CA LEU A 277 3.89 20.71 6.10
C LEU A 277 4.59 21.99 6.59
N ASP A 278 3.98 23.15 6.39
CA ASP A 278 4.55 24.43 6.85
C ASP A 278 4.71 24.46 8.38
N ASP A 279 3.70 24.01 9.11
CA ASP A 279 3.75 23.88 10.58
C ASP A 279 4.75 22.82 11.01
N TYR A 280 4.82 21.69 10.31
CA TYR A 280 5.83 20.65 10.58
C TYR A 280 7.25 21.21 10.47
N LYS A 281 7.52 22.02 9.44
CA LYS A 281 8.80 22.73 9.26
C LYS A 281 9.03 23.77 10.35
N LEU A 282 8.03 24.60 10.63
CA LEU A 282 8.09 25.65 11.65
C LEU A 282 8.47 25.10 13.04
N TYR A 283 7.96 23.92 13.39
CA TYR A 283 8.19 23.26 14.67
C TYR A 283 9.31 22.21 14.65
N GLN A 284 10.19 22.22 13.63
CA GLN A 284 11.36 21.34 13.52
C GLN A 284 11.01 19.85 13.62
N GLY A 285 9.99 19.43 12.88
CA GLY A 285 9.50 18.05 12.93
C GLY A 285 10.58 17.00 12.58
N ASN A 286 11.47 17.29 11.63
CA ASN A 286 12.59 16.40 11.26
C ASN A 286 13.47 16.13 12.48
N ALA A 287 13.95 17.19 13.15
CA ALA A 287 14.77 17.06 14.35
C ALA A 287 14.06 16.24 15.45
N CYS A 288 12.74 16.43 15.62
CA CYS A 288 11.97 15.66 16.58
C CYS A 288 11.92 14.17 16.27
N LEU A 289 11.71 13.80 15.00
CA LEU A 289 11.66 12.40 14.56
C LEU A 289 13.05 11.76 14.60
N LEU A 290 14.10 12.46 14.19
CA LEU A 290 15.47 11.96 14.25
C LEU A 290 15.93 11.70 15.69
N MET A 291 15.62 12.60 16.63
CA MET A 291 15.88 12.39 18.06
C MET A 291 15.15 11.15 18.61
N LEU A 292 13.93 10.89 18.15
CA LEU A 292 13.19 9.70 18.56
C LEU A 292 13.81 8.44 17.95
N LEU A 293 14.22 8.50 16.68
CA LEU A 293 14.87 7.39 15.99
C LEU A 293 16.19 7.01 16.68
N ASP A 294 17.02 7.99 17.05
CA ASP A 294 18.23 7.77 17.84
C ASP A 294 17.92 7.05 19.15
N TRP A 295 16.88 7.50 19.86
CA TRP A 295 16.43 6.84 21.09
C TRP A 295 15.98 5.39 20.85
N CYS A 296 15.38 5.08 19.69
CA CYS A 296 14.95 3.73 19.34
C CYS A 296 16.12 2.77 19.09
N VAL A 297 17.22 3.26 18.50
CA VAL A 297 18.40 2.46 18.15
C VAL A 297 19.27 2.14 19.36
N VAL A 298 19.28 3.00 20.40
CA VAL A 298 20.10 2.76 21.61
C VAL A 298 19.64 1.49 22.36
N PRO A 299 20.52 0.48 22.53
CA PRO A 299 20.21 -0.77 23.23
C PRO A 299 20.16 -0.54 24.74
N ASP A 300 18.99 -0.11 25.22
CA ASP A 300 18.68 0.00 26.65
C ASP A 300 17.71 -1.10 27.09
N SER A 301 17.72 -1.45 28.38
CA SER A 301 16.73 -2.31 29.04
C SER A 301 15.36 -1.62 29.19
N TYR A 302 14.78 -1.15 28.08
CA TYR A 302 13.44 -0.58 28.04
C TYR A 302 12.41 -1.70 27.90
N PHE A 303 11.60 -1.92 28.95
CA PHE A 303 10.52 -2.92 28.92
C PHE A 303 9.21 -2.32 28.40
N GLY A 304 9.04 -2.16 27.09
CA GLY A 304 7.71 -1.91 26.48
C GLY A 304 6.77 -3.07 26.80
N GLN A 305 5.50 -2.85 27.12
CA GLN A 305 4.65 -3.95 27.66
C GLN A 305 3.62 -4.51 26.67
N GLY A 306 3.57 -4.01 25.43
CA GLY A 306 2.98 -4.70 24.27
C GLY A 306 1.53 -5.17 24.41
N GLN A 307 0.63 -4.31 24.88
CA GLN A 307 -0.79 -4.65 25.15
C GLN A 307 -1.78 -3.90 24.23
N SER A 308 -1.33 -3.21 23.17
CA SER A 308 -2.20 -2.47 22.26
C SER A 308 -2.12 -2.91 20.81
N PHE A 309 -3.18 -2.59 20.05
CA PHE A 309 -3.28 -2.70 18.60
C PHE A 309 -2.13 -2.03 17.84
N HIS A 310 -1.56 -0.94 18.37
CA HIS A 310 -0.38 -0.28 17.77
C HIS A 310 0.96 -0.88 18.25
N SER A 311 0.93 -1.76 19.25
CA SER A 311 2.12 -2.41 19.82
C SER A 311 2.46 -3.75 19.16
N ILE A 312 1.94 -4.05 17.97
CA ILE A 312 2.36 -5.23 17.20
C ILE A 312 3.84 -5.01 16.87
N GLY A 313 4.74 -5.85 17.40
CA GLY A 313 6.20 -5.68 17.32
C GLY A 313 7.02 -6.16 18.52
N GLY A 314 6.38 -6.76 19.53
CA GLY A 314 7.06 -7.49 20.61
C GLY A 314 7.05 -6.76 21.94
N ARG A 315 6.67 -7.47 23.02
CA ARG A 315 6.83 -7.00 24.40
C ARG A 315 8.32 -6.79 24.68
N GLY A 316 8.67 -5.61 25.16
CA GLY A 316 10.00 -5.30 25.69
C GLY A 316 10.92 -4.60 24.71
N SER A 317 10.42 -4.01 23.62
CA SER A 317 11.26 -3.36 22.60
C SER A 317 10.72 -1.99 22.18
N LYS A 318 11.60 -1.14 21.63
CA LYS A 318 11.26 0.16 21.04
C LYS A 318 10.81 0.04 19.56
N LYS A 319 10.50 -1.18 19.12
CA LYS A 319 10.27 -1.52 17.69
C LYS A 319 9.00 -0.88 17.12
N ALA A 320 7.94 -0.79 17.93
CA ALA A 320 6.70 -0.15 17.50
C ALA A 320 6.90 1.37 17.28
N GLN A 321 7.67 2.02 18.16
CA GLN A 321 8.05 3.43 18.03
C GLN A 321 8.92 3.62 16.78
N MET A 322 9.93 2.78 16.57
CA MET A 322 10.77 2.83 15.38
C MET A 322 9.96 2.67 14.10
N ARG A 323 9.07 1.68 14.03
CA ARG A 323 8.18 1.45 12.88
C ARG A 323 7.34 2.68 12.55
N LEU A 324 6.66 3.26 13.54
CA LEU A 324 5.81 4.43 13.29
C LEU A 324 6.61 5.71 13.02
N CYS A 325 7.80 5.85 13.61
CA CYS A 325 8.73 6.94 13.32
C CYS A 325 9.22 6.89 11.87
N ILE A 326 9.69 5.71 11.41
CA ILE A 326 10.10 5.48 10.02
C ILE A 326 8.92 5.70 9.06
N ARG A 327 7.71 5.23 9.42
CA ARG A 327 6.50 5.49 8.61
C ARG A 327 6.18 6.98 8.51
N ALA A 328 6.32 7.75 9.59
CA ALA A 328 6.14 9.19 9.58
C ALA A 328 7.19 9.87 8.68
N LEU A 329 8.47 9.50 8.81
CA LEU A 329 9.52 10.00 7.92
C LEU A 329 9.21 9.69 6.45
N ARG A 330 8.83 8.45 6.13
CA ARG A 330 8.45 8.02 4.77
C ARG A 330 7.29 8.84 4.21
N SER A 331 6.26 9.11 5.02
CA SER A 331 5.11 9.90 4.59
C SER A 331 5.51 11.33 4.18
N ILE A 332 6.50 11.90 4.87
CA ILE A 332 6.97 13.26 4.65
C ILE A 332 7.92 13.32 3.45
N THR A 333 8.87 12.38 3.37
CA THR A 333 9.81 12.33 2.24
C THR A 333 9.09 12.04 0.93
N SER A 334 8.00 11.25 0.95
CA SER A 334 7.20 10.93 -0.24
C SER A 334 6.51 12.13 -0.91
N LEU A 335 6.49 13.30 -0.25
CA LEU A 335 6.04 14.55 -0.87
C LEU A 335 7.05 15.14 -1.85
N CYS A 336 8.30 14.65 -1.84
CA CYS A 336 9.41 15.16 -2.67
C CYS A 336 9.66 16.67 -2.47
N GLU A 337 9.40 17.19 -1.28
CA GLU A 337 9.60 18.59 -0.92
C GLU A 337 11.06 18.85 -0.54
N GLU A 338 11.80 19.46 -1.45
CA GLU A 338 13.27 19.57 -1.37
C GLU A 338 13.76 20.30 -0.12
N SER A 339 13.04 21.31 0.37
CA SER A 339 13.41 22.02 1.61
C SER A 339 13.39 21.13 2.85
N VAL A 340 12.54 20.10 2.87
CA VAL A 340 12.40 19.15 3.98
C VAL A 340 13.42 18.03 3.84
N ASN A 341 13.61 17.53 2.61
CA ASN A 341 14.57 16.49 2.30
C ASN A 341 16.02 16.97 2.52
N GLN A 342 16.33 18.21 2.14
CA GLN A 342 17.64 18.81 2.40
C GLN A 342 17.90 18.94 3.91
N ASP A 343 16.97 19.47 4.69
CA ASP A 343 17.10 19.59 6.15
C ASP A 343 17.27 18.22 6.83
N LEU A 344 16.57 17.19 6.34
CA LEU A 344 16.69 15.82 6.85
C LEU A 344 18.08 15.23 6.53
N CYS A 345 18.61 15.48 5.32
CA CYS A 345 19.94 15.08 4.90
C CYS A 345 21.05 15.81 5.66
N ASP A 346 20.90 17.12 5.88
CA ASP A 346 21.83 17.95 6.66
C ASP A 346 21.94 17.45 8.12
N GLN A 347 20.88 16.85 8.64
CA GLN A 347 20.84 16.21 9.95
C GLN A 347 21.34 14.75 9.97
N GLY A 348 21.82 14.21 8.84
CA GLY A 348 22.52 12.93 8.78
C GLY A 348 21.64 11.68 8.69
N ILE A 349 20.39 11.81 8.24
CA ILE A 349 19.44 10.68 8.14
C ILE A 349 20.00 9.50 7.33
N ILE A 350 20.73 9.75 6.24
CA ILE A 350 21.22 8.68 5.35
C ILE A 350 22.11 7.73 6.15
N SER A 351 23.16 8.25 6.78
CA SER A 351 24.05 7.45 7.63
C SER A 351 23.33 6.76 8.80
N GLN A 352 22.35 7.43 9.41
CA GLN A 352 21.59 6.86 10.52
C GLN A 352 20.73 5.66 10.07
N LEU A 353 20.12 5.75 8.88
CA LEU A 353 19.30 4.67 8.33
C LEU A 353 20.11 3.47 7.86
N LEU A 354 21.30 3.70 7.29
CA LEU A 354 22.23 2.65 6.88
C LEU A 354 22.78 1.85 8.06
N GLY A 355 22.91 2.49 9.23
CA GLY A 355 23.42 1.86 10.46
C GLY A 355 22.43 0.94 11.18
N ASN A 356 21.19 0.80 10.72
CA ASN A 356 20.21 -0.10 11.35
C ASN A 356 20.61 -1.58 11.13
N GLU A 357 20.66 -2.34 12.22
CA GLU A 357 21.09 -3.75 12.21
C GLU A 357 20.20 -4.63 11.30
N SER A 358 20.77 -5.74 10.83
CA SER A 358 20.09 -6.71 9.96
C SER A 358 18.79 -7.20 10.63
N PRO A 359 17.64 -7.06 9.96
CA PRO A 359 16.35 -7.44 10.53
C PRO A 359 16.24 -8.95 10.76
N ASP A 360 15.39 -9.36 11.70
CA ASP A 360 14.87 -10.73 11.76
C ASP A 360 14.02 -11.00 10.51
N GLU A 361 14.46 -11.95 9.69
CA GLU A 361 13.89 -12.27 8.37
C GLU A 361 12.51 -12.95 8.46
N ASP A 362 12.14 -13.46 9.63
CA ASP A 362 10.82 -14.05 9.88
C ASP A 362 9.84 -13.03 10.52
N ASP A 363 10.29 -11.80 10.76
CA ASP A 363 9.49 -10.75 11.36
C ASP A 363 8.97 -9.75 10.33
N ALA A 364 7.66 -9.85 10.04
CA ALA A 364 6.97 -8.98 9.08
C ALA A 364 7.15 -7.47 9.37
N ILE A 365 7.30 -7.07 10.63
CA ILE A 365 7.51 -5.67 10.99
C ILE A 365 8.95 -5.25 10.69
N ALA A 366 9.91 -6.13 10.92
CA ALA A 366 11.30 -5.83 10.56
C ALA A 366 11.42 -5.64 9.04
N LEU A 367 10.79 -6.52 8.25
CA LEU A 367 10.74 -6.40 6.80
C LEU A 367 10.04 -5.11 6.34
N GLU A 368 8.93 -4.73 6.98
CA GLU A 368 8.24 -3.46 6.70
C GLU A 368 9.12 -2.25 6.99
N VAL A 369 9.80 -2.22 8.15
CA VAL A 369 10.69 -1.12 8.52
C VAL A 369 11.82 -0.95 7.51
N ILE A 370 12.45 -2.05 7.08
CA ILE A 370 13.52 -1.98 6.08
C ILE A 370 13.00 -1.55 4.72
N ALA A 371 11.84 -2.03 4.28
CA ALA A 371 11.24 -1.58 3.03
C ALA A 371 10.95 -0.07 3.08
N ASP A 372 10.42 0.44 4.19
CA ASP A 372 10.17 1.87 4.36
C ASP A 372 11.49 2.68 4.42
N ILE A 373 12.55 2.15 5.03
CA ILE A 373 13.90 2.75 5.02
C ILE A 373 14.45 2.86 3.60
N GLN A 374 14.37 1.78 2.82
CA GLN A 374 14.84 1.77 1.44
C GLN A 374 14.08 2.79 0.59
N LEU A 375 12.76 2.91 0.76
CA LEU A 375 11.95 3.92 0.07
C LEU A 375 12.33 5.35 0.46
N ILE A 376 12.61 5.61 1.74
CA ILE A 376 13.13 6.93 2.18
C ILE A 376 14.46 7.22 1.48
N LEU A 377 15.39 6.27 1.49
CA LEU A 377 16.70 6.43 0.86
C LEU A 377 16.58 6.67 -0.64
N SER A 378 15.71 5.91 -1.33
CA SER A 378 15.41 6.11 -2.75
C SER A 378 14.99 7.56 -3.03
N THR A 379 13.97 8.06 -2.32
CA THR A 379 13.45 9.42 -2.54
C THR A 379 14.48 10.50 -2.22
N LEU A 380 15.31 10.29 -1.20
CA LEU A 380 16.35 11.27 -0.85
C LEU A 380 17.47 11.29 -1.89
N CYS A 381 17.90 10.13 -2.39
CA CYS A 381 19.09 10.01 -3.24
C CYS A 381 18.81 10.20 -4.74
N GLU A 382 17.62 9.85 -5.23
CA GLU A 382 17.28 9.95 -6.67
C GLU A 382 17.66 11.32 -7.29
N PRO A 383 17.28 12.48 -6.71
CA PRO A 383 17.51 13.78 -7.36
C PRO A 383 18.93 14.35 -7.16
N ASP A 384 19.76 13.79 -6.27
CA ASP A 384 20.97 14.45 -5.79
C ASP A 384 22.20 13.52 -5.76
N MET A 385 23.22 13.88 -6.54
CA MET A 385 24.45 13.10 -6.66
C MET A 385 25.24 13.00 -5.36
N HIS A 386 25.28 14.07 -4.56
CA HIS A 386 26.01 14.06 -3.29
C HIS A 386 25.35 13.11 -2.28
N ARG A 387 24.01 13.03 -2.28
CA ARG A 387 23.29 12.05 -1.45
C ARG A 387 23.56 10.61 -1.89
N LYS A 388 23.70 10.34 -3.19
CA LYS A 388 24.18 9.04 -3.69
C LYS A 388 25.61 8.72 -3.23
N GLU A 389 26.50 9.71 -3.18
CA GLU A 389 27.85 9.52 -2.61
C GLU A 389 27.79 9.20 -1.10
N LEU A 390 26.89 9.84 -0.35
CA LEU A 390 26.66 9.56 1.07
C LEU A 390 26.06 8.16 1.31
N PHE A 391 25.24 7.66 0.37
CA PHE A 391 24.75 6.28 0.42
C PHE A 391 25.91 5.28 0.43
N GLY A 392 26.92 5.53 -0.41
CA GLY A 392 28.24 4.92 -0.30
C GLY A 392 28.26 3.39 -0.31
N SER A 393 29.36 2.80 0.20
CA SER A 393 29.51 1.35 0.23
C SER A 393 28.57 0.65 1.21
N GLU A 394 28.20 1.31 2.32
CA GLU A 394 27.29 0.74 3.33
C GLU A 394 25.90 0.51 2.75
N GLY A 395 25.37 1.49 2.02
CA GLY A 395 24.10 1.36 1.30
C GLY A 395 24.16 0.28 0.22
N VAL A 396 25.27 0.19 -0.52
CA VAL A 396 25.46 -0.86 -1.52
C VAL A 396 25.46 -2.25 -0.87
N GLU A 397 26.15 -2.46 0.24
CA GLU A 397 26.15 -3.74 0.96
C GLU A 397 24.74 -4.10 1.49
N MET A 398 23.96 -3.11 1.92
CA MET A 398 22.57 -3.32 2.34
C MET A 398 21.69 -3.87 1.19
N VAL A 399 21.71 -3.24 0.01
CA VAL A 399 20.89 -3.72 -1.12
C VAL A 399 21.40 -5.08 -1.61
N LEU A 400 22.71 -5.32 -1.64
CA LEU A 400 23.29 -6.62 -1.98
C LEU A 400 22.84 -7.72 -1.01
N HIS A 401 22.74 -7.41 0.28
CA HIS A 401 22.25 -8.36 1.28
C HIS A 401 20.82 -8.82 0.95
N PHE A 402 19.91 -7.90 0.60
CA PHE A 402 18.54 -8.25 0.28
C PHE A 402 18.35 -8.85 -1.11
N LEU A 403 19.13 -8.44 -2.12
CA LEU A 403 19.12 -9.09 -3.44
C LEU A 403 19.55 -10.57 -3.35
N LYS A 404 20.55 -10.90 -2.51
CA LYS A 404 21.01 -12.29 -2.29
C LYS A 404 19.94 -13.21 -1.72
N LYS A 405 18.88 -12.68 -1.11
CA LYS A 405 17.77 -13.50 -0.57
C LYS A 405 16.86 -14.04 -1.66
N GLY A 406 16.90 -13.48 -2.87
CA GLY A 406 16.12 -13.96 -4.01
C GLY A 406 14.61 -13.93 -3.78
N THR A 407 13.89 -14.80 -4.48
CA THR A 407 12.41 -14.79 -4.56
C THR A 407 11.73 -15.94 -3.82
N GLU A 408 12.46 -16.79 -3.11
CA GLU A 408 11.90 -18.00 -2.46
C GLU A 408 10.72 -17.69 -1.53
N ARG A 409 10.78 -16.55 -0.84
CA ARG A 409 9.75 -16.10 0.12
C ARG A 409 8.79 -15.05 -0.46
N PHE A 410 8.76 -14.85 -1.78
CA PHE A 410 7.98 -13.79 -2.41
C PHE A 410 6.48 -13.83 -2.04
N TYR A 411 5.88 -15.03 -2.00
CA TYR A 411 4.47 -15.25 -1.65
C TYR A 411 4.24 -15.70 -0.20
N SER A 412 5.20 -15.48 0.70
CA SER A 412 5.09 -15.89 2.12
C SER A 412 4.01 -15.14 2.92
N GLY A 413 3.56 -13.98 2.43
CA GLY A 413 2.63 -13.10 3.16
C GLY A 413 3.30 -12.19 4.21
N LEU A 414 4.61 -12.35 4.47
CA LEU A 414 5.35 -11.55 5.46
C LEU A 414 5.82 -10.18 4.95
N GLY A 415 5.70 -9.90 3.65
CA GLY A 415 6.09 -8.63 3.04
C GLY A 415 7.38 -8.66 2.20
N HIS A 416 7.99 -9.84 1.99
CA HIS A 416 9.17 -10.00 1.14
C HIS A 416 8.99 -9.48 -0.30
N ASN A 417 7.77 -9.56 -0.85
CA ASN A 417 7.45 -8.98 -2.15
C ASN A 417 7.68 -7.46 -2.20
N LYS A 418 7.22 -6.73 -1.17
CA LYS A 418 7.44 -5.28 -1.05
C LYS A 418 8.92 -4.96 -0.87
N LEU A 419 9.61 -5.73 -0.03
CA LEU A 419 11.03 -5.56 0.23
C LEU A 419 11.88 -5.75 -1.04
N ILE A 420 11.58 -6.74 -1.88
CA ILE A 420 12.28 -6.94 -3.16
C ILE A 420 12.07 -5.74 -4.07
N LEU A 421 10.82 -5.26 -4.20
CA LEU A 421 10.52 -4.09 -5.04
C LEU A 421 11.23 -2.83 -4.54
N SER A 422 11.20 -2.56 -3.22
CA SER A 422 11.92 -1.43 -2.64
C SER A 422 13.44 -1.59 -2.76
N THR A 423 13.95 -2.82 -2.76
CA THR A 423 15.40 -3.07 -2.92
C THR A 423 15.85 -2.75 -4.34
N VAL A 424 15.09 -3.17 -5.36
CA VAL A 424 15.41 -2.85 -6.76
C VAL A 424 15.25 -1.35 -7.02
N ASP A 425 14.20 -0.73 -6.48
CA ASP A 425 13.99 0.71 -6.53
C ASP A 425 15.15 1.49 -5.86
N CYS A 426 15.66 0.99 -4.73
CA CYS A 426 16.80 1.58 -4.03
C CYS A 426 18.10 1.43 -4.82
N VAL A 427 18.30 0.32 -5.55
CA VAL A 427 19.41 0.21 -6.51
C VAL A 427 19.29 1.29 -7.59
N TRP A 428 18.12 1.38 -8.23
CA TRP A 428 17.87 2.38 -9.27
C TRP A 428 18.09 3.81 -8.78
N SER A 429 17.46 4.16 -7.66
CA SER A 429 17.47 5.52 -7.11
C SER A 429 18.81 5.92 -6.49
N CYS A 430 19.44 5.04 -5.70
CA CYS A 430 20.60 5.40 -4.89
C CYS A 430 21.95 5.07 -5.55
N ILE A 431 22.00 4.05 -6.42
CA ILE A 431 23.26 3.56 -7.00
C ILE A 431 23.42 4.04 -8.44
N VAL A 432 22.40 3.87 -9.28
CA VAL A 432 22.50 4.17 -10.71
C VAL A 432 22.75 5.65 -10.95
N GLY A 433 23.69 5.95 -11.85
CA GLY A 433 24.15 7.29 -12.18
C GLY A 433 25.29 7.81 -11.29
N CYS A 434 25.63 7.14 -10.19
CA CYS A 434 26.75 7.50 -9.34
C CYS A 434 27.92 6.52 -9.52
N TYR A 435 28.99 6.97 -10.19
CA TYR A 435 30.12 6.12 -10.57
C TYR A 435 30.76 5.36 -9.40
N THR A 436 30.86 5.97 -8.21
CA THR A 436 31.50 5.33 -7.06
C THR A 436 30.69 4.17 -6.50
N THR A 437 29.38 4.33 -6.38
CA THR A 437 28.47 3.29 -5.91
C THR A 437 28.23 2.23 -6.97
N GLU A 438 28.14 2.62 -8.25
CA GLU A 438 28.02 1.67 -9.37
C GLU A 438 29.24 0.75 -9.45
N ASP A 439 30.45 1.30 -9.49
CA ASP A 439 31.66 0.49 -9.59
C ASP A 439 31.80 -0.46 -8.40
N TYR A 440 31.42 -0.03 -7.20
CA TYR A 440 31.40 -0.90 -6.02
C TYR A 440 30.31 -1.98 -6.13
N PHE A 441 29.11 -1.66 -6.59
CA PHE A 441 28.02 -2.61 -6.83
C PHE A 441 28.41 -3.66 -7.88
N LEU A 442 29.03 -3.24 -8.99
CA LEU A 442 29.55 -4.13 -10.03
C LEU A 442 30.65 -5.04 -9.49
N ALA A 443 31.61 -4.50 -8.74
CA ALA A 443 32.70 -5.28 -8.13
C ALA A 443 32.20 -6.34 -7.13
N LYS A 444 30.99 -6.16 -6.59
CA LYS A 444 30.32 -7.09 -5.66
C LYS A 444 29.29 -7.99 -6.35
N GLU A 445 29.36 -8.11 -7.67
CA GLU A 445 28.47 -8.94 -8.48
C GLU A 445 26.99 -8.53 -8.41
N GLY A 446 26.71 -7.26 -8.12
CA GLY A 446 25.34 -6.75 -8.00
C GLY A 446 24.51 -6.96 -9.28
N THR A 447 25.11 -6.80 -10.46
CA THR A 447 24.46 -7.12 -11.74
C THR A 447 24.09 -8.59 -11.87
N PHE A 448 24.88 -9.51 -11.29
CA PHE A 448 24.58 -10.94 -11.34
C PHE A 448 23.34 -11.23 -10.49
N LEU A 449 23.25 -10.62 -9.31
CA LEU A 449 22.08 -10.74 -8.45
C LEU A 449 20.81 -10.17 -9.09
N LEU A 450 20.91 -9.07 -9.85
CA LEU A 450 19.78 -8.55 -10.63
C LEU A 450 19.34 -9.52 -11.73
N LEU A 451 20.28 -10.18 -12.42
CA LEU A 451 19.97 -11.19 -13.44
C LEU A 451 19.41 -12.49 -12.82
N ASP A 452 19.92 -12.91 -11.68
CA ASP A 452 19.39 -14.03 -10.90
C ASP A 452 17.95 -13.71 -10.46
N LEU A 453 17.71 -12.51 -9.95
CA LEU A 453 16.38 -12.02 -9.60
C LEU A 453 15.45 -12.02 -10.82
N LEU A 454 15.92 -11.54 -11.98
CA LEU A 454 15.16 -11.54 -13.23
C LEU A 454 14.75 -12.97 -13.64
N SER A 455 15.64 -13.95 -13.46
CA SER A 455 15.39 -15.34 -13.82
C SER A 455 14.44 -16.10 -12.87
N THR A 456 14.37 -15.68 -11.61
CA THR A 456 13.64 -16.40 -10.53
C THR A 456 12.37 -15.69 -10.07
N SER A 457 12.19 -14.42 -10.41
CA SER A 457 11.05 -13.60 -9.95
C SER A 457 9.81 -13.77 -10.82
N PRO A 458 8.62 -13.47 -10.28
CA PRO A 458 7.40 -13.38 -11.07
C PRO A 458 7.41 -12.16 -12.00
N GLY A 459 6.58 -12.21 -13.06
CA GLY A 459 6.56 -11.19 -14.12
C GLY A 459 6.38 -9.75 -13.66
N CYS A 460 5.70 -9.52 -12.53
CA CYS A 460 5.52 -8.17 -11.97
C CYS A 460 6.82 -7.49 -11.51
N VAL A 461 7.91 -8.24 -11.31
CA VAL A 461 9.23 -7.72 -10.93
C VAL A 461 10.12 -7.49 -12.16
N HIS A 462 9.86 -8.17 -13.27
CA HIS A 462 10.73 -8.13 -14.46
C HIS A 462 10.89 -6.72 -15.03
N GLY A 463 9.81 -5.95 -15.08
CA GLY A 463 9.82 -4.59 -15.61
C GLY A 463 10.82 -3.67 -14.89
N ILE A 464 10.77 -3.64 -13.55
CA ILE A 464 11.62 -2.75 -12.75
C ILE A 464 13.09 -3.19 -12.77
N VAL A 465 13.34 -4.51 -12.78
CA VAL A 465 14.70 -5.06 -12.90
C VAL A 465 15.31 -4.76 -14.27
N LEU A 466 14.54 -4.92 -15.36
CA LEU A 466 15.01 -4.60 -16.70
C LEU A 466 15.27 -3.09 -16.87
N SER A 467 14.43 -2.22 -16.32
CA SER A 467 14.69 -0.77 -16.31
C SER A 467 15.98 -0.43 -15.56
N THR A 468 16.19 -1.03 -14.39
CA THR A 468 17.41 -0.83 -13.58
C THR A 468 18.65 -1.30 -14.32
N LEU A 469 18.61 -2.49 -14.94
CA LEU A 469 19.71 -3.03 -15.74
C LEU A 469 20.00 -2.16 -16.97
N LEU A 470 18.96 -1.64 -17.62
CA LEU A 470 19.12 -0.79 -18.80
C LEU A 470 19.86 0.51 -18.47
N GLU A 471 19.53 1.16 -17.37
CA GLU A 471 20.22 2.39 -16.97
C GLU A 471 21.63 2.12 -16.44
N LEU A 472 21.84 1.01 -15.73
CA LEU A 472 23.19 0.55 -15.37
C LEU A 472 24.10 0.33 -16.60
N CYS A 473 23.53 0.05 -17.78
CA CYS A 473 24.32 -0.09 -19.02
C CYS A 473 24.92 1.23 -19.51
N ASP A 474 24.58 2.38 -18.93
CA ASP A 474 25.30 3.63 -19.19
C ASP A 474 26.72 3.61 -18.59
N ASN A 475 26.95 2.77 -17.56
CA ASN A 475 28.29 2.44 -17.12
C ASN A 475 28.91 1.38 -18.07
N PRO A 476 30.06 1.69 -18.71
CA PRO A 476 30.67 0.79 -19.69
C PRO A 476 31.13 -0.55 -19.10
N ASN A 477 31.42 -0.60 -17.79
CA ASN A 477 31.84 -1.82 -17.12
C ASN A 477 30.69 -2.84 -17.04
N THR A 478 29.45 -2.37 -16.90
CA THR A 478 28.24 -3.22 -16.76
C THR A 478 28.09 -4.24 -17.87
N LEU A 479 28.42 -3.88 -19.12
CA LEU A 479 28.28 -4.77 -20.28
C LEU A 479 29.09 -6.06 -20.12
N SER A 480 30.32 -5.95 -19.60
CA SER A 480 31.19 -7.09 -19.35
C SER A 480 30.62 -8.02 -18.27
N HIS A 481 30.00 -7.45 -17.23
CA HIS A 481 29.31 -8.20 -16.20
C HIS A 481 28.11 -8.96 -16.78
N ILE A 482 27.23 -8.28 -17.53
CA ILE A 482 26.06 -8.92 -18.17
C ILE A 482 26.48 -10.10 -19.06
N LEU A 483 27.50 -9.92 -19.90
CA LEU A 483 27.96 -10.98 -20.82
C LEU A 483 28.68 -12.13 -20.12
N SER A 484 29.26 -11.88 -18.94
CA SER A 484 29.94 -12.89 -18.12
C SER A 484 29.01 -13.71 -17.23
N TRP A 485 27.81 -13.21 -16.93
CA TRP A 485 26.84 -13.89 -16.05
C TRP A 485 26.44 -15.26 -16.60
N ARG A 486 26.38 -16.25 -15.71
CA ARG A 486 25.95 -17.62 -16.00
C ARG A 486 25.00 -18.10 -14.89
N PRO A 487 23.76 -18.51 -15.21
CA PRO A 487 22.86 -19.04 -14.20
C PRO A 487 23.29 -20.46 -13.76
N SER A 488 22.81 -20.89 -12.59
CA SER A 488 23.12 -22.20 -11.98
C SER A 488 22.74 -23.42 -12.85
N GLY A 489 21.90 -23.24 -13.88
CA GLY A 489 21.46 -24.28 -14.83
C GLY A 489 22.11 -24.21 -16.21
N GLY A 490 23.08 -23.32 -16.42
CA GLY A 490 23.65 -23.03 -17.73
C GLY A 490 22.81 -22.04 -18.55
N GLY A 491 23.47 -21.32 -19.46
CA GLY A 491 22.85 -20.26 -20.26
C GLY A 491 23.66 -18.97 -20.22
N SER A 492 23.06 -17.89 -20.72
CA SER A 492 23.67 -16.55 -20.75
C SER A 492 22.60 -15.47 -20.57
N ALA A 493 22.99 -14.27 -20.18
CA ALA A 493 22.06 -13.15 -20.04
C ALA A 493 21.34 -12.83 -21.37
N PRO A 494 22.01 -12.79 -22.54
CA PRO A 494 21.33 -12.66 -23.82
C PRO A 494 20.29 -13.77 -24.09
N GLY A 495 20.60 -15.01 -23.72
CA GLY A 495 19.66 -16.13 -23.84
C GLY A 495 18.42 -15.96 -22.95
N LEU A 496 18.59 -15.50 -21.72
CA LEU A 496 17.49 -15.17 -20.80
C LEU A 496 16.60 -14.07 -21.38
N LEU A 497 17.19 -12.96 -21.86
CA LEU A 497 16.45 -11.85 -22.47
C LEU A 497 15.65 -12.29 -23.70
N LEU A 498 16.22 -13.16 -24.55
CA LEU A 498 15.54 -13.73 -25.72
C LEU A 498 14.40 -14.68 -25.31
N GLN A 499 14.57 -15.45 -24.23
CA GLN A 499 13.50 -16.26 -23.67
C GLN A 499 12.34 -15.40 -23.17
N MET A 500 12.63 -14.35 -22.40
CA MET A 500 11.62 -13.42 -21.90
C MET A 500 10.89 -12.72 -23.04
N TRP A 501 11.60 -12.31 -24.10
CA TRP A 501 10.97 -11.75 -25.29
C TRP A 501 9.91 -12.69 -25.88
N ARG A 502 10.24 -13.98 -26.03
CA ARG A 502 9.31 -14.97 -26.58
C ARG A 502 8.09 -15.19 -25.68
N GLN A 503 8.29 -15.22 -24.36
CA GLN A 503 7.20 -15.32 -23.39
C GLN A 503 6.28 -14.08 -23.46
N GLU A 504 6.87 -12.89 -23.60
CA GLU A 504 6.11 -11.65 -23.76
C GLU A 504 5.29 -11.65 -25.06
N GLU A 505 5.88 -12.08 -26.17
CA GLU A 505 5.16 -12.20 -27.45
C GLU A 505 4.02 -13.21 -27.40
N GLU A 506 4.20 -14.32 -26.69
CA GLU A 506 3.16 -15.32 -26.47
C GLU A 506 2.00 -14.75 -25.65
N MET A 507 2.28 -14.01 -24.57
CA MET A 507 1.27 -13.34 -23.75
C MET A 507 0.52 -12.26 -24.55
N LEU A 508 1.22 -11.50 -25.39
CA LEU A 508 0.64 -10.47 -26.27
C LEU A 508 -0.08 -11.06 -27.49
N GLY A 509 0.03 -12.38 -27.72
CA GLY A 509 -0.63 -13.07 -28.84
C GLY A 509 -0.04 -12.75 -30.21
N VAL A 510 1.26 -12.43 -30.28
CA VAL A 510 1.95 -12.14 -31.55
C VAL A 510 2.07 -13.41 -32.40
N ALA A 511 1.71 -13.32 -33.68
CA ALA A 511 1.74 -14.47 -34.58
C ALA A 511 3.18 -14.89 -34.96
N ARG A 512 3.47 -16.18 -34.80
CA ARG A 512 4.77 -16.81 -35.13
C ARG A 512 4.54 -18.10 -35.90
N ASP A 513 5.50 -18.48 -36.73
CA ASP A 513 5.49 -19.80 -37.37
C ASP A 513 5.92 -20.92 -36.37
N PRO A 514 5.86 -22.21 -36.75
CA PRO A 514 6.25 -23.30 -35.85
C PRO A 514 7.71 -23.25 -35.36
N HIS A 515 8.58 -22.50 -36.03
CA HIS A 515 9.99 -22.33 -35.68
C HIS A 515 10.24 -21.02 -34.89
N GLY A 516 9.21 -20.22 -34.61
CA GLY A 516 9.32 -18.93 -33.95
C GLY A 516 9.74 -17.78 -34.87
N ALA A 517 9.73 -17.99 -36.19
CA ALA A 517 10.02 -16.97 -37.19
C ALA A 517 8.78 -16.10 -37.49
N ILE A 518 8.99 -15.00 -38.24
CA ILE A 518 7.91 -14.10 -38.64
C ILE A 518 6.90 -14.86 -39.52
N ALA A 519 5.62 -14.88 -39.11
CA ALA A 519 4.55 -15.56 -39.83
C ALA A 519 3.99 -14.73 -41.01
N ASP A 520 3.84 -13.41 -40.82
CA ASP A 520 3.32 -12.48 -41.83
C ASP A 520 4.26 -11.26 -41.94
N PRO A 521 4.88 -11.01 -43.11
CA PRO A 521 5.78 -9.86 -43.29
C PRO A 521 5.06 -8.51 -43.17
N ARG A 522 3.74 -8.46 -43.29
CA ARG A 522 2.96 -7.23 -43.07
C ARG A 522 2.64 -6.96 -41.60
N ARG A 523 2.75 -7.99 -40.75
CA ARG A 523 2.40 -7.94 -39.33
C ARG A 523 3.47 -8.66 -38.51
N PRO A 524 4.74 -8.19 -38.55
CA PRO A 524 5.85 -8.93 -38.00
C PRO A 524 5.85 -8.99 -36.46
N ILE A 525 5.31 -7.98 -35.77
CA ILE A 525 5.31 -7.90 -34.30
C ILE A 525 3.95 -7.49 -33.70
N LEU A 526 2.90 -7.48 -34.53
CA LEU A 526 1.57 -7.00 -34.17
C LEU A 526 0.93 -7.88 -33.10
N THR A 527 0.40 -7.23 -32.06
CA THR A 527 -0.26 -7.91 -30.94
C THR A 527 -1.74 -8.20 -31.23
N ARG A 528 -2.35 -9.11 -30.45
CA ARG A 528 -3.78 -9.39 -30.54
C ARG A 528 -4.63 -8.16 -30.17
N SER A 529 -4.26 -7.46 -29.10
CA SER A 529 -4.98 -6.28 -28.62
C SER A 529 -5.00 -5.16 -29.66
N GLN A 530 -3.87 -4.83 -30.30
CA GLN A 530 -3.84 -3.86 -31.38
C GLN A 530 -4.73 -4.26 -32.57
N GLN A 531 -4.85 -5.57 -32.84
CA GLN A 531 -5.71 -6.06 -33.92
C GLN A 531 -7.21 -5.89 -33.60
N GLU A 532 -7.58 -5.93 -32.32
CA GLU A 532 -8.93 -5.66 -31.82
C GLU A 532 -9.20 -4.14 -31.75
N ASP A 533 -8.24 -3.37 -31.24
CA ASP A 533 -8.29 -1.90 -31.07
C ASP A 533 -8.22 -1.13 -32.39
N ALA A 534 -7.70 -1.73 -33.46
CA ALA A 534 -7.76 -1.17 -34.81
C ALA A 534 -9.20 -0.94 -35.33
N GLN A 535 -10.23 -1.30 -34.55
CA GLN A 535 -11.64 -1.02 -34.84
C GLN A 535 -12.17 0.24 -34.12
N HIS A 536 -11.37 0.84 -33.23
CA HIS A 536 -11.77 1.97 -32.40
C HIS A 536 -10.90 3.20 -32.67
N SER A 537 -11.57 4.33 -32.94
CA SER A 537 -10.88 5.62 -33.13
C SER A 537 -10.40 6.16 -31.78
N PHE A 538 -9.10 6.38 -31.63
CA PHE A 538 -8.54 7.01 -30.43
C PHE A 538 -8.81 8.52 -30.41
N PRO A 539 -8.96 9.14 -29.23
CA PRO A 539 -9.04 10.59 -29.10
C PRO A 539 -7.80 11.28 -29.66
N ALA A 540 -7.95 12.44 -30.31
CA ALA A 540 -6.82 13.17 -30.95
C ALA A 540 -5.70 13.63 -30.00
N HIS A 541 -5.87 13.47 -28.69
CA HIS A 541 -4.91 13.87 -27.65
C HIS A 541 -4.21 12.68 -26.98
N SER A 542 -4.57 11.44 -27.32
CA SER A 542 -3.89 10.24 -26.83
C SER A 542 -2.85 9.76 -27.83
N PRO A 543 -1.71 9.20 -27.37
CA PRO A 543 -0.79 8.46 -28.23
C PRO A 543 -1.51 7.28 -28.91
N GLY A 544 -1.06 6.89 -30.10
CA GLY A 544 -1.59 5.71 -30.81
C GLY A 544 -1.29 4.41 -30.07
N ALA A 545 -2.03 3.35 -30.41
CA ALA A 545 -1.92 2.04 -29.75
C ALA A 545 -0.49 1.47 -29.81
N ALA A 546 0.19 1.60 -30.94
CA ALA A 546 1.58 1.18 -31.08
C ALA A 546 2.50 1.93 -30.11
N VAL A 547 2.26 3.22 -29.87
CA VAL A 547 3.10 4.01 -28.95
C VAL A 547 2.81 3.66 -27.49
N LEU A 548 1.54 3.51 -27.11
CA LEU A 548 1.17 3.14 -25.73
C LEU A 548 1.76 1.79 -25.33
N GLU A 549 1.69 0.81 -26.23
CA GLU A 549 2.19 -0.55 -26.01
C GLU A 549 3.68 -0.61 -25.65
N LEU A 550 4.51 0.34 -26.12
CA LEU A 550 5.93 0.42 -25.76
C LEU A 550 6.17 0.60 -24.26
N SER A 551 5.23 1.24 -23.56
CA SER A 551 5.32 1.50 -22.12
C SER A 551 4.81 0.35 -21.26
N GLU A 552 3.92 -0.48 -21.81
CA GLU A 552 3.17 -1.49 -21.08
C GLU A 552 3.87 -2.85 -21.01
N ASN A 553 4.81 -3.12 -21.91
CA ASN A 553 5.46 -4.44 -22.02
C ASN A 553 6.98 -4.41 -21.81
N LEU A 554 7.57 -5.60 -21.82
CA LEU A 554 9.01 -5.80 -21.62
C LEU A 554 9.84 -5.63 -22.90
N ARG A 555 9.22 -5.66 -24.10
CA ARG A 555 9.92 -5.72 -25.40
C ARG A 555 10.82 -4.50 -25.61
N SER A 556 10.32 -3.29 -25.34
CA SER A 556 11.09 -2.05 -25.49
C SER A 556 12.35 -2.03 -24.61
N LYS A 557 12.24 -2.52 -23.37
CA LYS A 557 13.36 -2.61 -22.41
C LYS A 557 14.40 -3.64 -22.87
N ILE A 558 13.95 -4.83 -23.27
CA ILE A 558 14.83 -5.89 -23.80
C ILE A 558 15.58 -5.41 -25.04
N TYR A 559 14.88 -4.81 -26.00
CA TYR A 559 15.49 -4.23 -27.20
C TYR A 559 16.56 -3.20 -26.85
N SER A 560 16.25 -2.30 -25.91
CA SER A 560 17.17 -1.24 -25.49
C SER A 560 18.43 -1.80 -24.83
N ILE A 561 18.33 -2.89 -24.05
CA ILE A 561 19.49 -3.59 -23.51
C ILE A 561 20.33 -4.20 -24.65
N PHE A 562 19.70 -4.82 -25.66
CA PHE A 562 20.43 -5.31 -26.84
C PHE A 562 21.13 -4.20 -27.63
N CYS A 563 20.57 -2.99 -27.67
CA CYS A 563 21.26 -1.83 -28.24
C CYS A 563 22.53 -1.45 -27.45
N LYS A 564 22.59 -1.73 -26.15
CA LYS A 564 23.76 -1.47 -25.29
C LYS A 564 24.80 -2.59 -25.37
N ILE A 565 24.38 -3.86 -25.25
CA ILE A 565 25.31 -5.01 -25.28
C ILE A 565 25.77 -5.39 -26.70
N GLY A 566 25.03 -4.98 -27.72
CA GLY A 566 25.28 -5.33 -29.12
C GLY A 566 24.56 -6.60 -29.59
N PHE A 567 24.57 -6.82 -30.91
CA PHE A 567 23.88 -7.92 -31.60
C PHE A 567 24.82 -8.98 -32.17
N GLN A 568 26.12 -8.89 -31.89
CA GLN A 568 27.17 -9.73 -32.48
C GLN A 568 27.94 -10.46 -31.37
N GLU A 569 28.45 -11.66 -31.68
CA GLU A 569 29.32 -12.45 -30.80
C GLU A 569 28.75 -12.72 -29.39
N LEU A 570 27.42 -12.81 -29.28
CA LEU A 570 26.74 -13.07 -28.02
C LEU A 570 26.96 -14.51 -27.54
N PRO A 571 27.32 -14.71 -26.25
CA PRO A 571 27.67 -16.03 -25.74
C PRO A 571 26.45 -16.93 -25.52
N GLY A 572 26.62 -18.23 -25.76
CA GLY A 572 25.69 -19.27 -25.30
C GLY A 572 24.29 -19.24 -25.95
N LEU A 573 24.16 -18.63 -27.13
CA LEU A 573 22.89 -18.56 -27.85
C LEU A 573 22.61 -19.84 -28.63
N THR A 574 21.36 -20.30 -28.55
CA THR A 574 20.84 -21.38 -29.41
C THR A 574 20.43 -20.84 -30.79
N ARG A 575 20.17 -21.74 -31.74
CA ARG A 575 19.66 -21.33 -33.07
C ARG A 575 18.29 -20.64 -32.97
N LYS A 576 17.42 -21.12 -32.07
CA LYS A 576 16.14 -20.48 -31.75
C LYS A 576 16.34 -19.05 -31.22
N ASP A 577 17.41 -18.83 -30.46
CA ASP A 577 17.80 -17.49 -29.99
C ASP A 577 18.22 -16.60 -31.16
N TYR A 578 18.99 -17.09 -32.12
CA TYR A 578 19.34 -16.33 -33.32
C TYR A 578 18.13 -15.99 -34.20
N VAL A 579 17.14 -16.88 -34.31
CA VAL A 579 15.86 -16.61 -34.98
C VAL A 579 15.10 -15.47 -34.28
N THR A 580 15.10 -15.45 -32.95
CA THR A 580 14.46 -14.39 -32.15
C THR A 580 15.26 -13.08 -32.26
N LEU A 581 16.59 -13.17 -32.19
CA LEU A 581 17.49 -12.02 -32.23
C LEU A 581 17.40 -11.24 -33.55
N SER A 582 17.14 -11.92 -34.68
CA SER A 582 16.93 -11.25 -35.97
C SER A 582 15.67 -10.37 -35.98
N ILE A 583 14.64 -10.76 -35.22
CA ILE A 583 13.44 -9.94 -34.98
C ILE A 583 13.79 -8.75 -34.10
N ILE A 584 14.40 -8.98 -32.93
CA ILE A 584 14.76 -7.91 -31.98
C ILE A 584 15.65 -6.86 -32.64
N ARG A 585 16.63 -7.27 -33.45
CA ARG A 585 17.52 -6.36 -34.18
C ARG A 585 16.77 -5.36 -35.07
N ARG A 586 15.57 -5.73 -35.53
CA ARG A 586 14.69 -4.91 -36.39
C ARG A 586 13.44 -4.42 -35.67
N TYR A 587 13.37 -4.54 -34.34
CA TYR A 587 12.18 -4.19 -33.56
C TYR A 587 11.72 -2.74 -33.79
N LEU A 588 12.65 -1.78 -33.71
CA LEU A 588 12.30 -0.37 -33.94
C LEU A 588 11.84 -0.12 -35.38
N ASP A 589 12.45 -0.77 -36.37
CA ASP A 589 12.04 -0.67 -37.77
C ASP A 589 10.59 -1.15 -37.93
N PHE A 590 10.24 -2.28 -37.31
CA PHE A 590 8.87 -2.81 -37.32
C PHE A 590 7.89 -1.92 -36.56
N LYS A 591 8.29 -1.37 -35.42
CA LYS A 591 7.43 -0.53 -34.59
C LYS A 591 7.11 0.80 -35.24
N VAL A 592 8.09 1.41 -35.90
CA VAL A 592 7.88 2.58 -36.76
C VAL A 592 6.90 2.25 -37.88
N GLY A 593 7.00 1.04 -38.46
CA GLY A 593 6.03 0.52 -39.42
C GLY A 593 4.59 0.50 -38.90
N GLU A 594 4.37 -0.07 -37.70
CA GLU A 594 3.03 -0.09 -37.07
C GLU A 594 2.45 1.31 -36.90
N VAL A 595 3.24 2.28 -36.44
CA VAL A 595 2.79 3.67 -36.26
C VAL A 595 2.37 4.29 -37.60
N TRP A 596 3.11 4.05 -38.68
CA TRP A 596 2.73 4.56 -40.00
C TRP A 596 1.49 3.87 -40.58
N ASP A 597 1.28 2.59 -40.27
CA ASP A 597 0.08 1.86 -40.64
C ASP A 597 -1.15 2.39 -39.86
N GLU A 598 -0.99 2.69 -38.57
CA GLU A 598 -2.01 3.37 -37.73
C GLU A 598 -2.40 4.72 -38.33
N ILE A 599 -1.42 5.60 -38.59
CA ILE A 599 -1.67 6.91 -39.23
C ILE A 599 -2.38 6.74 -40.58
N SER A 600 -1.96 5.76 -41.38
CA SER A 600 -2.58 5.48 -42.68
C SER A 600 -4.02 4.96 -42.54
N GLN A 601 -4.33 4.26 -41.46
CA GLN A 601 -5.68 3.80 -41.15
C GLN A 601 -6.57 4.94 -40.66
N GLU A 602 -6.09 5.75 -39.71
CA GLU A 602 -6.82 6.91 -39.18
C GLU A 602 -7.19 7.92 -40.28
N LEU A 603 -6.26 8.21 -41.21
CA LEU A 603 -6.56 9.09 -42.35
C LEU A 603 -7.68 8.52 -43.23
N ARG A 604 -7.69 7.20 -43.45
CA ARG A 604 -8.74 6.53 -44.24
C ARG A 604 -10.09 6.59 -43.52
N GLU A 605 -10.12 6.33 -42.23
CA GLU A 605 -11.33 6.36 -41.40
C GLU A 605 -11.89 7.79 -41.27
N GLY A 606 -11.01 8.78 -41.12
CA GLY A 606 -11.37 10.20 -41.12
C GLY A 606 -11.78 10.76 -42.49
N GLY A 607 -11.78 9.93 -43.54
CA GLY A 607 -12.11 10.36 -44.91
C GLY A 607 -11.10 11.35 -45.50
N VAL A 608 -9.91 11.45 -44.93
CA VAL A 608 -8.84 12.36 -45.35
C VAL A 608 -8.07 11.70 -46.49
N ARG A 609 -8.07 12.35 -47.65
CA ARG A 609 -7.28 11.90 -48.81
C ARG A 609 -5.95 12.65 -48.85
N PRO A 610 -4.80 11.99 -48.62
CA PRO A 610 -3.49 12.62 -48.75
C PRO A 610 -3.25 13.12 -50.17
N ILE A 611 -2.45 14.19 -50.31
CA ILE A 611 -1.98 14.62 -51.63
C ILE A 611 -1.07 13.55 -52.25
N SER A 612 -0.91 13.57 -53.58
CA SER A 612 -0.16 12.51 -54.28
C SER A 612 1.27 12.27 -53.78
N PRO A 613 2.06 13.29 -53.39
CA PRO A 613 3.36 13.08 -52.76
C PRO A 613 3.28 12.30 -51.45
N ASP A 614 2.36 12.67 -50.55
CA ASP A 614 2.19 12.05 -49.24
C ASP A 614 1.66 10.62 -49.38
N GLN A 615 0.72 10.39 -50.30
CA GLN A 615 0.23 9.04 -50.60
C GLN A 615 1.37 8.12 -51.09
N LYS A 616 2.27 8.65 -51.94
CA LYS A 616 3.46 7.92 -52.37
C LYS A 616 4.41 7.66 -51.21
N ALA A 617 4.63 8.64 -50.34
CA ALA A 617 5.47 8.49 -49.16
C ALA A 617 4.94 7.39 -48.22
N LEU A 618 3.65 7.42 -47.88
CA LEU A 618 2.99 6.38 -47.07
C LEU A 618 3.16 4.99 -47.70
N SER A 619 2.85 4.85 -49.00
CA SER A 619 3.03 3.56 -49.69
C SER A 619 4.48 3.07 -49.74
N SER A 620 5.44 4.00 -49.82
CA SER A 620 6.87 3.67 -49.82
C SER A 620 7.31 3.20 -48.44
N ILE A 621 6.82 3.84 -47.38
CA ILE A 621 7.11 3.44 -46.00
C ILE A 621 6.59 2.01 -45.73
N CYS A 622 5.32 1.72 -46.06
CA CYS A 622 4.76 0.37 -45.90
C CYS A 622 5.57 -0.68 -46.69
N SER A 623 6.00 -0.36 -47.92
CA SER A 623 6.85 -1.26 -48.72
C SER A 623 8.20 -1.51 -48.07
N ILE A 624 8.85 -0.47 -47.52
CA ILE A 624 10.16 -0.59 -46.86
C ILE A 624 10.06 -1.49 -45.62
N THR A 625 9.01 -1.33 -44.82
CA THR A 625 8.75 -2.17 -43.64
C THR A 625 8.52 -3.63 -44.04
N GLU A 626 7.66 -3.88 -45.03
CA GLU A 626 7.38 -5.24 -45.53
C GLU A 626 8.63 -5.89 -46.12
N ASP A 627 9.41 -5.16 -46.92
CA ASP A 627 10.68 -5.65 -47.50
C ASP A 627 11.76 -5.90 -46.43
N THR A 628 11.72 -5.18 -45.30
CA THR A 628 12.59 -5.43 -44.15
C THR A 628 12.18 -6.73 -43.46
N ALA A 629 10.88 -6.94 -43.24
CA ALA A 629 10.37 -8.18 -42.66
C ALA A 629 10.67 -9.40 -43.54
N ARG A 630 10.51 -9.29 -44.86
CA ARG A 630 10.88 -10.38 -45.79
C ARG A 630 12.37 -10.73 -45.74
N ARG A 631 13.26 -9.74 -45.64
CA ARG A 631 14.70 -9.98 -45.46
C ARG A 631 15.00 -10.70 -44.15
N VAL A 632 14.33 -10.32 -43.05
CA VAL A 632 14.46 -11.04 -41.78
C VAL A 632 13.97 -12.48 -41.90
N MET A 633 12.87 -12.73 -42.62
CA MET A 633 12.38 -14.09 -42.87
C MET A 633 13.37 -14.94 -43.69
N GLU A 634 14.06 -14.34 -44.67
CA GLU A 634 15.12 -15.01 -45.44
C GLU A 634 16.31 -15.39 -44.54
N ASP A 635 16.75 -14.46 -43.68
CA ASP A 635 17.81 -14.73 -42.70
C ASP A 635 17.41 -15.84 -41.72
N GLN A 636 16.18 -15.80 -41.20
CA GLN A 636 15.62 -16.83 -40.30
C GLN A 636 15.57 -18.20 -40.98
N ARG A 637 15.13 -18.25 -42.25
CA ARG A 637 15.11 -19.49 -43.03
C ARG A 637 16.50 -20.07 -43.19
N SER A 638 17.51 -19.25 -43.49
CA SER A 638 18.89 -19.71 -43.59
C SER A 638 19.40 -20.32 -42.27
N ILE A 639 19.03 -19.74 -41.12
CA ILE A 639 19.40 -20.26 -39.79
C ILE A 639 18.75 -21.63 -39.53
N ILE A 640 17.46 -21.75 -39.86
CA ILE A 640 16.67 -22.97 -39.68
C ILE A 640 17.14 -24.09 -40.63
N GLU A 641 17.40 -23.78 -41.91
CA GLU A 641 17.90 -24.76 -42.87
C GLU A 641 19.28 -25.30 -42.49
N LEU A 642 20.15 -24.45 -41.95
CA LEU A 642 21.44 -24.89 -41.43
C LEU A 642 21.24 -25.86 -40.24
N GLN A 643 20.18 -25.69 -39.45
CA GLN A 643 19.89 -26.55 -38.30
C GLN A 643 19.52 -27.94 -38.75
N GLN A 644 18.56 -28.01 -39.68
CA GLN A 644 18.06 -29.27 -40.21
C GLN A 644 19.18 -30.06 -40.89
N LYS A 645 20.11 -29.38 -41.57
CA LYS A 645 21.27 -30.03 -42.19
C LYS A 645 22.23 -30.62 -41.17
N GLU A 646 22.52 -29.90 -40.09
CA GLU A 646 23.39 -30.42 -39.02
C GLU A 646 22.75 -31.56 -38.25
N GLU A 647 21.48 -31.41 -37.87
CA GLU A 647 20.71 -32.49 -37.20
C GLU A 647 20.63 -33.75 -38.08
N SER A 648 20.40 -33.59 -39.39
CA SER A 648 20.40 -34.73 -40.33
C SER A 648 21.79 -35.38 -40.42
N SER A 649 22.86 -34.57 -40.44
CA SER A 649 24.23 -35.08 -40.49
C SER A 649 24.63 -35.81 -39.19
N GLU A 650 24.21 -35.30 -38.03
CA GLU A 650 24.43 -35.94 -36.73
C GLU A 650 23.64 -37.25 -36.61
N GLU A 651 22.38 -37.26 -37.08
CA GLU A 651 21.55 -38.46 -37.13
C GLU A 651 22.18 -39.53 -38.05
N GLU A 652 22.68 -39.13 -39.23
CA GLU A 652 23.41 -40.04 -40.13
C GLU A 652 24.67 -40.63 -39.45
N LEU A 653 25.45 -39.80 -38.74
CA LEU A 653 26.61 -40.26 -37.99
C LEU A 653 26.22 -41.25 -36.88
N LEU A 654 25.17 -40.97 -36.11
CA LEU A 654 24.66 -41.85 -35.07
C LEU A 654 24.20 -43.20 -35.66
N TYR A 655 23.47 -43.20 -36.78
CA TYR A 655 23.08 -44.45 -37.45
C TYR A 655 24.30 -45.23 -37.95
N THR A 656 25.35 -44.56 -38.43
CA THR A 656 26.59 -45.25 -38.80
C THR A 656 27.28 -45.88 -37.60
N GLU A 657 27.38 -45.17 -36.47
CA GLU A 657 27.95 -45.71 -35.23
C GLU A 657 27.17 -46.92 -34.70
N VAL A 658 25.83 -46.84 -34.67
CA VAL A 658 24.95 -47.94 -34.27
C VAL A 658 25.09 -49.15 -35.19
N ARG A 659 25.28 -48.92 -36.49
CA ARG A 659 25.47 -49.99 -37.48
C ARG A 659 26.84 -50.64 -37.38
N GLU A 660 27.86 -49.93 -36.91
CA GLU A 660 29.21 -50.43 -36.70
C GLU A 660 29.42 -51.09 -35.32
N THR A 661 28.52 -50.88 -34.34
CA THR A 661 28.54 -51.64 -33.08
C THR A 661 28.12 -53.12 -33.28
N PRO A 662 29.00 -54.11 -33.01
CA PRO A 662 28.68 -55.53 -33.20
C PRO A 662 27.72 -56.04 -32.12
N PRO A 663 26.85 -57.03 -32.43
CA PRO A 663 25.91 -57.58 -31.46
C PRO A 663 26.66 -58.42 -30.42
N GLY A 664 26.97 -57.84 -29.26
CA GLY A 664 27.57 -58.57 -28.14
C GLY A 664 28.47 -57.80 -27.16
N LEU A 665 28.69 -56.48 -27.31
CA LEU A 665 29.33 -55.67 -26.27
C LEU A 665 28.32 -54.73 -25.60
N ASP A 666 28.44 -54.61 -24.28
CA ASP A 666 27.56 -53.86 -23.40
C ASP A 666 27.24 -52.45 -23.94
N TRP A 667 25.94 -52.15 -23.96
CA TRP A 667 25.41 -50.82 -24.29
C TRP A 667 26.07 -49.75 -23.40
N PRO A 668 26.56 -48.62 -23.95
CA PRO A 668 26.99 -47.51 -23.13
C PRO A 668 25.80 -47.05 -22.30
N SER A 669 25.93 -47.00 -20.98
CA SER A 669 24.88 -46.61 -20.06
C SER A 669 24.19 -45.33 -20.54
N MET A 670 22.92 -45.42 -20.96
CA MET A 670 22.15 -44.23 -21.29
C MET A 670 22.11 -43.31 -20.06
N PRO A 671 22.36 -41.99 -20.20
CA PRO A 671 22.10 -41.07 -19.12
C PRO A 671 20.61 -41.12 -18.80
N SER A 672 20.28 -41.56 -17.59
CA SER A 672 18.92 -41.66 -17.09
C SER A 672 18.30 -40.27 -16.92
N GLY A 673 17.54 -39.83 -17.92
CA GLY A 673 16.62 -38.70 -17.85
C GLY A 673 15.19 -39.17 -18.20
N PRO A 674 14.13 -38.68 -17.51
CA PRO A 674 12.80 -39.23 -17.66
C PRO A 674 12.17 -38.81 -19.00
N TRP A 675 12.09 -39.74 -19.95
CA TRP A 675 11.21 -39.63 -21.11
C TRP A 675 9.78 -40.02 -20.70
N THR A 676 8.89 -39.04 -20.56
CA THR A 676 7.44 -39.26 -20.56
C THR A 676 6.89 -38.96 -21.95
N PRO A 677 6.34 -39.94 -22.69
CA PRO A 677 5.62 -39.64 -23.93
C PRO A 677 4.17 -39.25 -23.60
N ASN A 678 3.80 -38.01 -23.91
CA ASN A 678 2.40 -37.61 -24.03
C ASN A 678 1.80 -38.33 -25.25
N ALA A 679 0.87 -39.25 -25.00
CA ALA A 679 0.01 -39.82 -26.03
C ALA A 679 -1.18 -38.88 -26.27
N PRO A 680 -1.62 -38.65 -27.53
CA PRO A 680 -2.84 -37.92 -27.80
C PRO A 680 -4.07 -38.81 -27.57
N ASP A 681 -5.02 -38.32 -26.76
CA ASP A 681 -6.32 -38.94 -26.52
C ASP A 681 -7.12 -39.09 -27.83
N MET A 682 -7.19 -40.31 -28.35
CA MET A 682 -8.26 -40.74 -29.24
C MET A 682 -9.48 -41.13 -28.41
N VAL A 683 -10.51 -40.29 -28.47
CA VAL A 683 -11.86 -40.60 -28.01
C VAL A 683 -12.43 -41.75 -28.85
N THR A 684 -12.57 -42.93 -28.25
CA THR A 684 -13.50 -43.96 -28.70
C THR A 684 -14.49 -44.28 -27.59
N GLY A 685 -15.77 -44.01 -27.85
CA GLY A 685 -16.85 -44.33 -26.94
C GLY A 685 -17.13 -45.82 -26.79
N GLY A 686 -17.88 -46.17 -25.74
CA GLY A 686 -18.55 -47.47 -25.65
C GLY A 686 -18.69 -48.04 -24.23
N GLN A 687 -19.84 -47.74 -23.62
CA GLN A 687 -20.65 -48.64 -22.77
C GLN A 687 -19.96 -49.43 -21.62
N LYS A 688 -20.23 -49.00 -20.38
CA LYS A 688 -21.27 -49.58 -19.51
C LYS A 688 -21.45 -48.76 -18.24
#